data_AF-A0A2V2SMJ6-F1
#
_entry.id   AF-A0A2V2SMJ6-F1
#
_cell.length_a   1.000
_cell.length_b   1.000
_cell.length_c   1.000
_cell.angle_alpha   90.00
_cell.angle_beta   90.00
_cell.angle_gamma   90.00
#
_symmetry.space_group_name_H-M   'P 1'
#
loop_
_entity.id
_entity.type
_entity.pdbx_description
1 polymer ?
#
loop_
_entity_poly.entity_id
_entity_poly.type
_entity_poly.pdbx_seq_one_letter_code
_entity_poly.pdbx_strand_id
1 'polypeptide(L)'
;MNAPSRQRGAATILTVLVSALALGVIALSLIFSVRGNQDRQVAAQAASQSQAGVWTGVEVFRRYFLKLAEEDSQFPEDESRLARLAVGDEREASLGSNALTLKIIDVEPPGEAEEDRAYSITADLRNRHAVAQAATLLRVVYQVTPGSAPSPEHDGVIDIHGDLNASGDIDIEGEENAKLNVDGSATLKGSVNGVEALRATKDITLEGSASVGEAYANGTLTLKGSASVLKGSALGGIAMQSGAQSGELNTNGNLLIDNGRVETGNALGEIRAGGSGYGSLTAGRTLTLRNGMAETANAVGNIAINAWLNVRTINSRATITCPAVGWTTFDSIRALAVSNCPAIDKVQAPAEVSFELMAKLEPYVMPQKPTVDAYTLKAGANYVFEFAAGQRRVTVRNVNGLADGEYFLGNYSHDGRGWRDFLCLQVDTSANCLDPAPADRRQARTICQGHASEQGCLSYDSRNRKWTLAGKSLAPGVLWFEGDLHISNGNYHNSFLSTRSISTGGQVVVSAVNYSGFKFICSIQYPHIDFTGLYPSNLCDMATGKLKSNSIGNIGLLAGGVVDSQFQGGDISLGSQSEINGSVIAGNRLSATGDSKIRGYITAAGWGEGSSDFLNDLELDLADLPPDYRPDDVPGMGSCLSNCDVKASARAKWVRYL
;
A
#
# COMPACT_ATOMS: atom_id res chain seq x y z
N MET A 1 -84.89 -70.79 64.06
CA MET A 1 -84.62 -69.34 63.80
C MET A 1 -83.45 -69.28 62.84
N ASN A 2 -83.72 -69.04 61.55
CA ASN A 2 -82.70 -69.00 60.50
C ASN A 2 -82.32 -67.54 60.21
N ALA A 3 -81.08 -67.16 60.49
CA ALA A 3 -80.49 -65.93 59.99
C ALA A 3 -79.63 -66.26 58.75
N PRO A 4 -79.85 -65.63 57.58
CA PRO A 4 -78.98 -65.83 56.42
C PRO A 4 -77.81 -64.83 56.42
N SER A 5 -76.64 -65.35 56.07
CA SER A 5 -75.35 -64.65 56.04
C SER A 5 -75.09 -63.89 54.74
N ARG A 6 -74.88 -62.57 54.90
CA ARG A 6 -74.05 -61.62 54.13
C ARG A 6 -73.41 -62.10 52.80
N GLN A 7 -73.92 -61.60 51.67
CA GLN A 7 -73.11 -61.33 50.48
C GLN A 7 -72.50 -59.92 50.59
N ARG A 8 -71.35 -59.79 51.27
CA ARG A 8 -70.55 -58.55 51.33
C ARG A 8 -69.36 -58.53 50.36
N GLY A 9 -69.20 -59.54 49.50
CA GLY A 9 -68.02 -59.65 48.62
C GLY A 9 -68.13 -58.89 47.30
N ALA A 10 -69.24 -59.04 46.57
CA ALA A 10 -69.35 -58.53 45.19
C ALA A 10 -69.38 -57.00 45.10
N ALA A 11 -70.12 -56.34 45.99
CA ALA A 11 -70.21 -54.87 46.01
C ALA A 11 -68.87 -54.20 46.36
N THR A 12 -68.10 -54.80 47.29
CA THR A 12 -66.79 -54.26 47.68
C THR A 12 -65.73 -54.48 46.60
N ILE A 13 -65.79 -55.60 45.88
CA ILE A 13 -64.91 -55.81 44.71
C ILE A 13 -65.26 -54.81 43.60
N LEU A 14 -66.55 -54.58 43.33
CA LEU A 14 -66.98 -53.64 42.29
C LEU A 14 -66.60 -52.19 42.61
N THR A 15 -66.76 -51.75 43.87
CA THR A 15 -66.35 -50.40 44.28
C THR A 15 -64.84 -50.22 44.23
N VAL A 16 -64.06 -51.22 44.66
CA VAL A 16 -62.59 -51.18 44.55
C VAL A 16 -62.15 -51.13 43.09
N LEU A 17 -62.82 -51.85 42.19
CA LEU A 17 -62.51 -51.88 40.76
C LEU A 17 -62.87 -50.56 40.06
N VAL A 18 -64.02 -49.96 40.40
CA VAL A 18 -64.42 -48.63 39.88
C VAL A 18 -63.50 -47.54 40.42
N SER A 19 -63.11 -47.59 41.70
CA SER A 19 -62.14 -46.66 42.27
C SER A 19 -60.75 -46.79 41.63
N ALA A 20 -60.29 -48.02 41.37
CA ALA A 20 -59.03 -48.26 40.67
C ALA A 20 -59.07 -47.74 39.22
N LEU A 21 -60.19 -47.91 38.51
CA LEU A 21 -60.39 -47.38 37.17
C LEU A 21 -60.40 -45.84 37.16
N ALA A 22 -61.09 -45.22 38.12
CA ALA A 22 -61.13 -43.76 38.27
C ALA A 22 -59.75 -43.17 38.56
N LEU A 23 -58.96 -43.82 39.43
CA LEU A 23 -57.57 -43.43 39.69
C LEU A 23 -56.69 -43.60 38.45
N GLY A 24 -56.90 -44.66 37.65
CA GLY A 24 -56.23 -44.87 36.38
C GLY A 24 -56.52 -43.77 35.35
N VAL A 25 -57.79 -43.35 35.23
CA VAL A 25 -58.21 -42.25 34.34
C VAL A 25 -57.62 -40.91 34.78
N ILE A 26 -57.57 -40.63 36.08
CA ILE A 26 -56.96 -39.40 36.62
C ILE A 26 -55.44 -39.40 36.36
N ALA A 27 -54.76 -40.53 36.60
CA ALA A 27 -53.33 -40.67 36.33
C ALA A 27 -53.00 -40.48 34.85
N LEU A 28 -53.77 -41.10 33.94
CA LEU A 28 -53.63 -40.90 32.50
C LEU A 28 -53.88 -39.45 32.10
N SER A 29 -54.92 -38.81 32.63
CA SER A 29 -55.23 -37.40 32.36
C SER A 29 -54.12 -36.46 32.83
N LEU A 30 -53.53 -36.73 34.00
CA LEU A 30 -52.37 -35.98 34.50
C LEU A 30 -51.14 -36.20 33.63
N ILE A 31 -50.86 -37.44 33.19
CA ILE A 31 -49.76 -37.73 32.26
C ILE A 31 -49.95 -37.02 30.92
N PHE A 32 -51.16 -37.03 30.35
CA PHE A 32 -51.48 -36.29 29.13
C PHE A 32 -51.35 -34.78 29.32
N SER A 33 -51.78 -34.23 30.47
CA SER A 33 -51.62 -32.81 30.79
C SER A 33 -50.16 -32.41 30.96
N VAL A 34 -49.35 -33.23 31.65
CA VAL A 34 -47.91 -33.00 31.83
C VAL A 34 -47.18 -33.07 30.49
N ARG A 35 -47.47 -34.07 29.65
CA ARG A 35 -46.92 -34.15 28.28
C ARG A 35 -47.33 -32.95 27.45
N GLY A 36 -48.61 -32.56 27.49
CA GLY A 36 -49.10 -31.38 26.78
C GLY A 36 -48.45 -30.07 27.25
N ASN A 37 -48.14 -29.92 28.53
CA ASN A 37 -47.41 -28.76 29.05
C ASN A 37 -45.92 -28.79 28.67
N GLN A 38 -45.28 -29.97 28.68
CA GLN A 38 -43.91 -30.14 28.20
C GLN A 38 -43.79 -29.83 26.71
N ASP A 39 -44.71 -30.33 25.88
CA ASP A 39 -44.74 -30.06 24.45
C ASP A 39 -44.93 -28.56 24.15
N ARG A 40 -45.81 -27.89 24.91
CA ARG A 40 -46.00 -26.42 24.81
C ARG A 40 -44.76 -25.64 25.23
N GLN A 41 -44.06 -26.07 26.28
CA GLN A 41 -42.84 -25.43 26.74
C GLN A 41 -41.70 -25.59 25.73
N VAL A 42 -41.54 -26.79 25.14
CA VAL A 42 -40.56 -27.06 24.08
C VAL A 42 -40.89 -26.24 22.83
N ALA A 43 -42.15 -26.17 22.42
CA ALA A 43 -42.57 -25.35 21.27
C ALA A 43 -42.32 -23.85 21.51
N ALA A 44 -42.63 -23.33 22.71
CA ALA A 44 -42.38 -21.94 23.07
C ALA A 44 -40.88 -21.60 23.11
N GLN A 45 -40.06 -22.49 23.69
CA GLN A 45 -38.61 -22.33 23.72
C GLN A 45 -38.01 -22.39 22.30
N ALA A 46 -38.47 -23.33 21.47
CA ALA A 46 -38.02 -23.44 20.08
C ALA A 46 -38.39 -22.20 19.25
N ALA A 47 -39.59 -21.64 19.43
CA ALA A 47 -40.02 -20.41 18.78
C ALA A 47 -39.21 -19.19 19.24
N SER A 48 -38.91 -19.09 20.54
CA SER A 48 -38.06 -18.03 21.08
C SER A 48 -36.62 -18.14 20.55
N GLN A 49 -36.07 -19.35 20.46
CA GLN A 49 -34.75 -19.60 19.89
C GLN A 49 -34.70 -19.35 18.38
N SER A 50 -35.76 -19.68 17.63
CA SER A 50 -35.83 -19.36 16.20
C SER A 50 -35.87 -17.84 15.97
N GLN A 51 -36.62 -17.10 16.81
CA GLN A 51 -36.64 -15.64 16.79
C GLN A 51 -35.28 -15.03 17.14
N ALA A 52 -34.65 -15.46 18.24
CA ALA A 52 -33.32 -14.95 18.61
C ALA A 52 -32.27 -15.22 17.52
N GLY A 53 -32.24 -16.45 16.99
CA GLY A 53 -31.24 -16.81 15.98
C GLY A 53 -31.48 -16.17 14.61
N VAL A 54 -32.72 -15.81 14.25
CA VAL A 54 -32.95 -15.06 12.99
C VAL A 54 -32.40 -13.63 13.12
N TRP A 55 -32.47 -12.98 14.29
CA TRP A 55 -31.82 -11.70 14.54
C TRP A 55 -30.29 -11.78 14.55
N THR A 56 -29.73 -12.85 15.14
CA THR A 56 -28.29 -13.13 14.98
C THR A 56 -27.92 -13.29 13.50
N GLY A 57 -28.79 -13.93 12.73
CA GLY A 57 -28.62 -14.08 11.29
C GLY A 57 -28.56 -12.76 10.53
N VAL A 58 -29.31 -11.73 10.97
CA VAL A 58 -29.25 -10.39 10.35
C VAL A 58 -27.81 -9.85 10.36
N GLU A 59 -27.11 -10.00 11.48
CA GLU A 59 -25.73 -9.55 11.65
C GLU A 59 -24.72 -10.45 10.92
N VAL A 60 -24.93 -11.78 10.94
CA VAL A 60 -24.09 -12.72 10.18
C VAL A 60 -24.09 -12.36 8.69
N PHE A 61 -25.28 -12.14 8.11
CA PHE A 61 -25.37 -11.78 6.70
C PHE A 61 -24.96 -10.34 6.41
N ARG A 62 -25.12 -9.41 7.36
CA ARG A 62 -24.52 -8.07 7.26
C ARG A 62 -23.00 -8.16 7.08
N ARG A 63 -22.32 -9.00 7.87
CA ARG A 63 -20.87 -9.22 7.77
C ARG A 63 -20.48 -9.95 6.49
N TYR A 64 -21.30 -10.88 6.03
CA TYR A 64 -21.10 -11.51 4.72
C TYR A 64 -21.11 -10.47 3.59
N PHE A 65 -22.11 -9.58 3.56
CA PHE A 65 -22.16 -8.52 2.55
C PHE A 65 -21.05 -7.48 2.72
N LEU A 66 -20.62 -7.17 3.95
CA LEU A 66 -19.44 -6.34 4.19
C LEU A 66 -18.19 -6.96 3.57
N LYS A 67 -17.97 -8.27 3.79
CA LYS A 67 -16.83 -8.98 3.22
C LYS A 67 -16.85 -8.99 1.70
N LEU A 68 -18.03 -9.17 1.08
CA LEU A 68 -18.17 -9.03 -0.37
C LEU A 68 -17.82 -7.61 -0.85
N ALA A 69 -18.22 -6.58 -0.11
CA ALA A 69 -17.91 -5.19 -0.43
C ALA A 69 -16.43 -4.82 -0.26
N GLU A 70 -15.73 -5.46 0.69
CA GLU A 70 -14.28 -5.35 0.89
C GLU A 70 -13.47 -6.12 -0.16
N GLU A 71 -14.01 -7.24 -0.66
CA GLU A 71 -13.37 -8.00 -1.74
C GLU A 71 -13.58 -7.31 -3.10
N ASP A 72 -14.77 -6.77 -3.37
CA ASP A 72 -15.07 -6.04 -4.61
C ASP A 72 -14.19 -4.80 -4.80
N SER A 73 -13.63 -4.22 -3.73
CA SER A 73 -12.68 -3.11 -3.83
C SER A 73 -11.31 -3.51 -4.39
N GLN A 74 -11.07 -4.81 -4.64
CA GLN A 74 -9.79 -5.34 -5.14
C GLN A 74 -9.87 -5.80 -6.61
N PHE A 75 -11.05 -5.77 -7.22
CA PHE A 75 -11.29 -6.31 -8.56
C PHE A 75 -11.92 -5.26 -9.49
N PRO A 76 -11.71 -5.34 -10.81
CA PRO A 76 -12.41 -4.52 -11.80
C PRO A 76 -13.95 -4.55 -11.68
N GLU A 77 -14.65 -3.49 -12.10
CA GLU A 77 -16.12 -3.36 -11.97
C GLU A 77 -16.89 -4.52 -12.64
N ASP A 78 -16.36 -5.09 -13.72
CA ASP A 78 -16.90 -6.22 -14.47
C ASP A 78 -16.77 -7.57 -13.74
N GLU A 79 -16.00 -7.63 -12.64
CA GLU A 79 -15.91 -8.79 -11.75
C GLU A 79 -16.60 -8.57 -10.38
N SER A 80 -17.34 -7.47 -10.18
CA SER A 80 -18.04 -7.22 -8.91
C SER A 80 -18.92 -8.40 -8.50
N ARG A 81 -18.66 -8.94 -7.31
CA ARG A 81 -19.46 -10.02 -6.70
C ARG A 81 -20.81 -9.49 -6.24
N LEU A 82 -20.90 -8.22 -5.86
CA LEU A 82 -22.17 -7.55 -5.54
C LEU A 82 -23.04 -7.40 -6.79
N ALA A 83 -22.46 -7.02 -7.94
CA ALA A 83 -23.18 -6.91 -9.22
C ALA A 83 -23.69 -8.27 -9.73
N ARG A 84 -23.05 -9.38 -9.31
CA ARG A 84 -23.45 -10.76 -9.66
C ARG A 84 -24.51 -11.36 -8.75
N LEU A 85 -24.93 -10.67 -7.68
CA LEU A 85 -26.02 -11.16 -6.84
C LEU A 85 -27.33 -11.15 -7.64
N ALA A 86 -27.95 -12.32 -7.77
CA ALA A 86 -29.19 -12.49 -8.51
C ALA A 86 -30.39 -12.70 -7.57
N VAL A 87 -31.56 -12.26 -8.01
CA VAL A 87 -32.82 -12.60 -7.35
C VAL A 87 -33.00 -14.11 -7.34
N GLY A 88 -33.30 -14.67 -6.17
CA GLY A 88 -33.45 -16.10 -5.96
C GLY A 88 -32.19 -16.80 -5.44
N ASP A 89 -31.05 -16.11 -5.35
CA ASP A 89 -29.85 -16.64 -4.71
C ASP A 89 -30.14 -17.02 -3.26
N GLU A 90 -29.76 -18.25 -2.89
CA GLU A 90 -29.87 -18.76 -1.53
C GLU A 90 -28.48 -18.94 -0.92
N ARG A 91 -28.35 -18.62 0.37
CA ARG A 91 -27.15 -18.81 1.17
C ARG A 91 -27.52 -19.46 2.49
N GLU A 92 -26.75 -20.46 2.90
CA GLU A 92 -26.99 -21.19 4.14
C GLU A 92 -25.84 -21.00 5.12
N ALA A 93 -26.18 -20.91 6.40
CA ALA A 93 -25.26 -20.91 7.52
C ALA A 93 -25.85 -21.72 8.67
N SER A 94 -25.00 -22.21 9.56
CA SER A 94 -25.42 -22.93 10.77
C SER A 94 -25.22 -22.08 12.01
N LEU A 95 -26.22 -21.99 12.87
CA LEU A 95 -26.12 -21.39 14.20
C LEU A 95 -26.40 -22.48 15.25
N GLY A 96 -25.35 -23.14 15.73
CA GLY A 96 -25.49 -24.35 16.54
C GLY A 96 -26.20 -25.46 15.77
N SER A 97 -27.32 -25.96 16.29
CA SER A 97 -28.15 -26.99 15.63
C SER A 97 -29.22 -26.43 14.68
N ASN A 98 -29.28 -25.11 14.50
CA ASN A 98 -30.31 -24.47 13.67
C ASN A 98 -29.77 -24.12 12.28
N ALA A 99 -30.64 -24.24 11.28
CA ALA A 99 -30.34 -23.85 9.91
C ALA A 99 -30.79 -22.41 9.66
N LEU A 100 -29.86 -21.56 9.25
CA LEU A 100 -30.10 -20.19 8.86
C LEU A 100 -29.98 -20.07 7.34
N THR A 101 -31.06 -19.68 6.67
CA THR A 101 -31.11 -19.54 5.22
C THR A 101 -31.45 -18.11 4.86
N LEU A 102 -30.66 -17.49 4.00
CA LEU A 102 -30.94 -16.20 3.38
C LEU A 102 -31.33 -16.43 1.91
N LYS A 103 -32.41 -15.81 1.46
CA LYS A 103 -32.84 -15.78 0.07
C LYS A 103 -32.91 -14.34 -0.43
N ILE A 104 -32.21 -14.03 -1.53
CA ILE A 104 -32.24 -12.71 -2.14
C ILE A 104 -33.56 -12.53 -2.89
N ILE A 105 -34.27 -11.44 -2.58
CA ILE A 105 -35.57 -11.07 -3.15
C ILE A 105 -35.41 -9.95 -4.17
N ASP A 106 -34.48 -9.03 -3.92
CA ASP A 106 -34.23 -7.89 -4.79
C ASP A 106 -32.80 -7.36 -4.62
N VAL A 107 -32.24 -6.81 -5.69
CA VAL A 107 -30.93 -6.15 -5.71
C VAL A 107 -31.05 -4.91 -6.59
N GLU A 108 -31.04 -3.73 -5.97
CA GLU A 108 -31.01 -2.45 -6.69
C GLU A 108 -29.56 -1.96 -6.73
N PRO A 109 -29.00 -1.68 -7.93
CA PRO A 109 -27.66 -1.11 -8.07
C PRO A 109 -27.62 0.36 -7.62
N PRO A 110 -26.40 0.92 -7.41
CA PRO A 110 -26.22 2.33 -7.12
C PRO A 110 -26.77 3.24 -8.24
N GLY A 111 -27.20 4.46 -7.90
CA GLY A 111 -27.70 5.44 -8.87
C GLY A 111 -26.63 6.02 -9.79
N GLU A 112 -27.03 6.69 -10.89
CA GLU A 112 -26.09 7.28 -11.87
C GLU A 112 -25.31 8.51 -11.36
N ALA A 113 -25.64 9.02 -10.18
CA ALA A 113 -24.95 10.15 -9.57
C ALA A 113 -23.66 9.68 -8.87
N GLU A 114 -22.56 10.41 -9.07
CA GLU A 114 -21.21 10.10 -8.55
C GLU A 114 -21.15 9.93 -7.01
N GLU A 115 -22.15 10.46 -6.29
CA GLU A 115 -22.28 10.41 -4.82
C GLU A 115 -22.99 9.14 -4.32
N ASP A 116 -23.68 8.38 -5.18
CA ASP A 116 -24.50 7.23 -4.80
C ASP A 116 -23.80 5.92 -5.19
N ARG A 117 -23.05 5.35 -4.23
CA ARG A 117 -22.26 4.11 -4.42
C ARG A 117 -22.85 2.88 -3.74
N ALA A 118 -24.09 2.93 -3.27
CA ALA A 118 -24.65 1.90 -2.41
C ALA A 118 -25.65 0.98 -3.13
N TYR A 119 -25.41 -0.33 -3.05
CA TYR A 119 -26.40 -1.35 -3.40
C TYR A 119 -27.47 -1.45 -2.31
N SER A 120 -28.72 -1.65 -2.71
CA SER A 120 -29.85 -1.97 -1.84
C SER A 120 -30.25 -3.43 -2.08
N ILE A 121 -30.00 -4.29 -1.09
CA ILE A 121 -30.23 -5.74 -1.19
C ILE A 121 -31.38 -6.12 -0.26
N THR A 122 -32.49 -6.58 -0.83
CA THR A 122 -33.62 -7.12 -0.07
C THR A 122 -33.49 -8.64 0.03
N ALA A 123 -33.57 -9.18 1.25
CA ALA A 123 -33.48 -10.62 1.48
C ALA A 123 -34.47 -11.13 2.53
N ASP A 124 -34.96 -12.34 2.32
CA ASP A 124 -35.75 -13.11 3.27
C ASP A 124 -34.83 -14.05 4.05
N LEU A 125 -34.80 -13.88 5.38
CA LEU A 125 -33.95 -14.60 6.29
C LEU A 125 -34.79 -15.54 7.17
N ARG A 126 -34.49 -16.83 7.10
CA ARG A 126 -35.20 -17.88 7.82
C ARG A 126 -34.26 -18.56 8.80
N ASN A 127 -34.69 -18.68 10.06
CA ASN A 127 -34.06 -19.57 11.03
C ASN A 127 -35.02 -20.73 11.34
N ARG A 128 -34.59 -21.98 11.14
CA ARG A 128 -35.37 -23.18 11.40
C ARG A 128 -34.68 -24.04 12.46
N HIS A 129 -35.41 -24.33 13.53
CA HIS A 129 -34.96 -25.28 14.54
C HIS A 129 -35.09 -26.72 14.02
N ALA A 130 -33.99 -27.46 13.96
CA ALA A 130 -33.93 -28.77 13.30
C ALA A 130 -34.89 -29.82 13.91
N VAL A 131 -35.01 -29.85 15.25
CA VAL A 131 -35.83 -30.84 15.97
C VAL A 131 -37.30 -30.42 16.08
N ALA A 132 -37.57 -29.22 16.60
CA ALA A 132 -38.93 -28.74 16.89
C ALA A 132 -39.68 -28.16 15.68
N GLN A 133 -39.05 -28.05 14.52
CA GLN A 133 -39.62 -27.51 13.27
C GLN A 133 -40.14 -26.05 13.35
N ALA A 134 -39.95 -25.37 14.48
CA ALA A 134 -40.21 -23.95 14.63
C ALA A 134 -39.33 -23.16 13.66
N ALA A 135 -39.94 -22.23 12.92
CA ALA A 135 -39.23 -21.36 12.01
C ALA A 135 -39.68 -19.91 12.19
N THR A 136 -38.74 -18.99 12.09
CA THR A 136 -39.01 -17.55 12.05
C THR A 136 -38.44 -16.99 10.76
N LEU A 137 -39.23 -16.14 10.11
CA LEU A 137 -38.88 -15.48 8.85
C LEU A 137 -38.84 -13.95 9.07
N LEU A 138 -37.75 -13.33 8.64
CA LEU A 138 -37.60 -11.88 8.58
C LEU A 138 -37.39 -11.47 7.12
N ARG A 139 -37.86 -10.27 6.75
CA ARG A 139 -37.36 -9.56 5.57
C ARG A 139 -36.45 -8.43 6.02
N VAL A 140 -35.28 -8.34 5.41
CA VAL A 140 -34.25 -7.37 5.71
C VAL A 140 -33.85 -6.64 4.43
N VAL A 141 -33.60 -5.34 4.52
CA VAL A 141 -32.86 -4.62 3.48
C VAL A 141 -31.50 -4.20 4.01
N TYR A 142 -30.48 -4.63 3.29
CA TYR A 142 -29.10 -4.22 3.50
C TYR A 142 -28.77 -3.10 2.53
N GLN A 143 -28.15 -2.05 3.04
CA GLN A 143 -27.44 -1.10 2.20
C GLN A 143 -25.94 -1.44 2.27
N VAL A 144 -25.33 -1.67 1.12
CA VAL A 144 -23.96 -2.15 0.98
C VAL A 144 -23.19 -1.22 0.06
N THR A 145 -22.13 -0.62 0.56
CA THR A 145 -21.25 0.28 -0.20
C THR A 145 -19.91 -0.43 -0.39
N PRO A 146 -19.48 -0.72 -1.63
CA PRO A 146 -18.14 -1.22 -1.92
C PRO A 146 -17.08 -0.26 -1.36
N GLY A 147 -15.96 -0.80 -0.88
CA GLY A 147 -14.80 0.04 -0.60
C GLY A 147 -14.18 0.56 -1.89
N SER A 148 -13.45 1.67 -1.83
CA SER A 148 -12.47 1.98 -2.88
C SER A 148 -11.27 1.06 -2.73
N ALA A 149 -10.62 0.69 -3.84
CA ALA A 149 -9.26 0.17 -3.76
C ALA A 149 -8.40 1.16 -2.97
N PRO A 150 -7.56 0.71 -2.02
CA PRO A 150 -6.69 1.63 -1.32
C PRO A 150 -5.88 2.41 -2.37
N SER A 151 -5.82 3.73 -2.22
CA SER A 151 -4.76 4.51 -2.87
C SER A 151 -3.42 3.85 -2.52
N PRO A 152 -2.40 3.87 -3.40
CA PRO A 152 -1.04 3.54 -3.00
C PRO A 152 -0.75 4.20 -1.65
N GLU A 153 -0.74 3.40 -0.59
CA GLU A 153 -0.52 3.90 0.77
C GLU A 153 0.96 4.24 0.84
N HIS A 154 1.27 5.53 0.73
CA HIS A 154 2.62 6.02 0.89
C HIS A 154 2.95 5.96 2.39
N ASP A 155 3.66 4.93 2.84
CA ASP A 155 4.24 4.89 4.20
C ASP A 155 5.53 5.71 4.24
N GLY A 156 6.17 5.93 3.09
CA GLY A 156 7.34 6.79 2.94
C GLY A 156 7.25 7.76 1.76
N VAL A 157 8.25 8.65 1.68
CA VAL A 157 8.42 9.56 0.54
C VAL A 157 8.98 8.82 -0.68
N ILE A 158 9.63 7.68 -0.44
CA ILE A 158 10.11 6.71 -1.43
C ILE A 158 9.72 5.31 -0.98
N ASP A 159 8.87 4.65 -1.76
CA ASP A 159 8.41 3.28 -1.54
C ASP A 159 8.79 2.39 -2.74
N ILE A 160 9.68 1.42 -2.54
CA ILE A 160 10.19 0.51 -3.58
C ILE A 160 9.78 -0.92 -3.26
N HIS A 161 8.85 -1.49 -4.04
CA HIS A 161 8.45 -2.89 -3.94
C HIS A 161 9.33 -3.82 -4.76
N GLY A 162 10.61 -3.85 -4.43
CA GLY A 162 11.66 -4.62 -5.08
C GLY A 162 13.02 -4.26 -4.49
N ASP A 163 14.10 -4.68 -5.12
CA ASP A 163 15.44 -4.28 -4.65
C ASP A 163 15.76 -2.85 -5.12
N LEU A 164 16.54 -2.09 -4.32
CA LEU A 164 17.01 -0.74 -4.64
C LEU A 164 18.54 -0.72 -4.73
N ASN A 165 19.09 -0.23 -5.85
CA ASN A 165 20.51 0.05 -6.01
C ASN A 165 20.73 1.54 -6.30
N ALA A 166 21.31 2.26 -5.35
CA ALA A 166 21.73 3.65 -5.55
C ALA A 166 23.26 3.74 -5.56
N SER A 167 23.83 4.22 -6.66
CA SER A 167 25.26 4.56 -6.75
C SER A 167 25.54 6.05 -6.73
N GLY A 168 24.58 6.88 -7.15
CA GLY A 168 24.64 8.34 -6.96
C GLY A 168 24.16 8.77 -5.58
N ASP A 169 24.22 10.07 -5.34
CA ASP A 169 23.75 10.67 -4.09
C ASP A 169 22.21 10.69 -4.05
N ILE A 170 21.63 10.51 -2.86
CA ILE A 170 20.20 10.73 -2.60
C ILE A 170 20.09 11.89 -1.62
N ASP A 171 19.43 12.95 -2.04
CA ASP A 171 19.18 14.13 -1.21
C ASP A 171 17.68 14.35 -1.06
N ILE A 172 17.20 14.45 0.18
CA ILE A 172 15.78 14.71 0.48
C ILE A 172 15.68 16.01 1.30
N GLU A 173 14.99 16.99 0.75
CA GLU A 173 14.79 18.30 1.36
C GLU A 173 13.31 18.53 1.72
N GLY A 174 13.06 19.31 2.76
CA GLY A 174 11.71 19.80 3.11
C GLY A 174 10.82 18.85 3.91
N GLU A 175 11.31 17.66 4.28
CA GLU A 175 10.57 16.67 5.08
C GLU A 175 11.37 16.31 6.34
N GLU A 176 10.81 16.57 7.53
CA GLU A 176 11.53 16.35 8.80
C GLU A 176 11.67 14.88 9.19
N ASN A 177 10.89 13.97 8.57
CA ASN A 177 10.90 12.53 8.89
C ASN A 177 10.82 11.66 7.63
N ALA A 178 11.63 11.96 6.61
CA ALA A 178 11.59 11.23 5.36
C ALA A 178 11.93 9.74 5.58
N LYS A 179 11.01 8.88 5.13
CA LYS A 179 11.19 7.43 5.15
C LYS A 179 11.42 6.90 3.73
N LEU A 180 12.38 5.99 3.62
CA LEU A 180 12.66 5.19 2.43
C LEU A 180 12.38 3.73 2.77
N ASN A 181 11.37 3.13 2.13
CA ASN A 181 10.99 1.74 2.36
C ASN A 181 11.27 0.88 1.13
N VAL A 182 11.78 -0.33 1.37
CA VAL A 182 12.18 -1.28 0.32
C VAL A 182 11.65 -2.68 0.64
N ASP A 183 10.75 -3.21 -0.18
CA ASP A 183 10.34 -4.63 -0.16
C ASP A 183 11.37 -5.50 -0.90
N GLY A 184 12.58 -5.51 -0.38
CA GLY A 184 13.73 -6.14 -0.99
C GLY A 184 15.01 -5.79 -0.25
N SER A 185 16.13 -5.87 -0.96
CA SER A 185 17.42 -5.41 -0.47
C SER A 185 17.68 -3.97 -0.91
N ALA A 186 18.28 -3.16 -0.04
CA ALA A 186 18.68 -1.79 -0.34
C ALA A 186 20.21 -1.64 -0.31
N THR A 187 20.79 -1.18 -1.41
CA THR A 187 22.23 -0.89 -1.52
C THR A 187 22.44 0.58 -1.88
N LEU A 188 22.98 1.37 -0.96
CA LEU A 188 23.26 2.79 -1.15
C LEU A 188 24.77 3.04 -1.07
N LYS A 189 25.38 3.50 -2.17
CA LYS A 189 26.84 3.70 -2.27
C LYS A 189 27.27 5.17 -2.33
N GLY A 190 26.37 6.06 -2.75
CA GLY A 190 26.57 7.50 -2.70
C GLY A 190 26.31 8.07 -1.30
N SER A 191 26.36 9.38 -1.19
CA SER A 191 25.91 10.10 0.00
C SER A 191 24.39 10.01 0.12
N VAL A 192 23.88 10.01 1.35
CA VAL A 192 22.45 10.02 1.64
C VAL A 192 22.21 11.13 2.64
N ASN A 193 21.35 12.08 2.27
CA ASN A 193 20.98 13.23 3.10
C ASN A 193 19.46 13.28 3.25
N GLY A 194 18.99 13.74 4.42
CA GLY A 194 17.56 13.90 4.69
C GLY A 194 16.77 12.63 4.99
N VAL A 195 17.39 11.44 4.98
CA VAL A 195 16.70 10.16 5.29
C VAL A 195 16.74 9.88 6.79
N GLU A 196 15.59 10.02 7.45
CA GLU A 196 15.41 9.68 8.86
C GLU A 196 15.29 8.17 9.07
N ALA A 197 14.56 7.46 8.20
CA ALA A 197 14.42 6.01 8.32
C ALA A 197 14.56 5.29 6.98
N LEU A 198 15.43 4.28 6.94
CA LEU A 198 15.60 3.34 5.85
C LEU A 198 15.17 1.94 6.32
N ARG A 199 14.16 1.36 5.67
CA ARG A 199 13.61 0.04 6.06
C ARG A 199 13.62 -0.93 4.89
N ALA A 200 14.09 -2.14 5.13
CA ALA A 200 14.18 -3.19 4.10
C ALA A 200 13.64 -4.54 4.59
N THR A 201 12.85 -5.22 3.77
CA THR A 201 12.36 -6.58 4.06
C THR A 201 13.42 -7.66 3.87
N LYS A 202 14.59 -7.31 3.30
CA LYS A 202 15.81 -8.14 3.23
C LYS A 202 17.02 -7.38 3.81
N ASP A 203 18.14 -7.34 3.09
CA ASP A 203 19.42 -6.78 3.53
C ASP A 203 19.52 -5.28 3.27
N ILE A 204 20.30 -4.57 4.09
CA ILE A 204 20.71 -3.18 3.83
C ILE A 204 22.24 -3.14 3.73
N THR A 205 22.75 -2.51 2.68
CA THR A 205 24.17 -2.20 2.53
C THR A 205 24.36 -0.71 2.31
N LEU A 206 25.07 -0.05 3.24
CA LEU A 206 25.50 1.34 3.12
C LEU A 206 27.01 1.37 2.87
N GLU A 207 27.43 2.01 1.78
CA GLU A 207 28.84 2.20 1.41
C GLU A 207 29.15 3.69 1.21
N GLY A 208 30.43 4.02 1.00
CA GLY A 208 30.83 5.40 0.75
C GLY A 208 30.60 6.31 1.97
N SER A 209 29.90 7.42 1.75
CA SER A 209 29.54 8.43 2.76
C SER A 209 28.06 8.37 3.16
N ALA A 210 27.32 7.32 2.81
CA ALA A 210 25.92 7.17 3.14
C ALA A 210 25.67 7.30 4.66
N SER A 211 24.80 8.22 5.04
CA SER A 211 24.40 8.44 6.43
C SER A 211 22.88 8.47 6.53
N VAL A 212 22.30 7.68 7.44
CA VAL A 212 20.86 7.68 7.71
C VAL A 212 20.61 7.73 9.21
N GLY A 213 19.46 8.28 9.63
CA GLY A 213 19.06 8.29 11.04
C GLY A 213 18.93 6.86 11.58
N GLU A 214 17.90 6.15 11.13
CA GLU A 214 17.61 4.77 11.47
C GLU A 214 17.69 3.86 10.24
N ALA A 215 18.42 2.75 10.32
CA ALA A 215 18.41 1.66 9.34
C ALA A 215 17.82 0.39 9.96
N TYR A 216 16.80 -0.19 9.33
CA TYR A 216 16.11 -1.40 9.80
C TYR A 216 16.08 -2.49 8.73
N ALA A 217 16.86 -3.55 8.92
CA ALA A 217 16.94 -4.68 7.99
C ALA A 217 16.33 -5.95 8.61
N ASN A 218 15.43 -6.62 7.88
CA ASN A 218 15.04 -7.98 8.26
C ASN A 218 16.16 -9.00 8.04
N GLY A 219 17.04 -8.72 7.07
CA GLY A 219 18.26 -9.47 6.82
C GLY A 219 19.45 -8.88 7.59
N THR A 220 20.57 -8.74 6.90
CA THR A 220 21.82 -8.20 7.43
C THR A 220 21.95 -6.71 7.12
N LEU A 221 22.44 -5.93 8.09
CA LEU A 221 22.88 -4.55 7.87
C LEU A 221 24.40 -4.52 7.73
N THR A 222 24.90 -4.02 6.59
CA THR A 222 26.32 -3.89 6.30
C THR A 222 26.70 -2.42 6.13
N LEU A 223 27.70 -1.95 6.87
CA LEU A 223 28.23 -0.59 6.79
C LEU A 223 29.68 -0.65 6.30
N LYS A 224 30.02 0.03 5.20
CA LYS A 224 31.39 0.06 4.63
C LYS A 224 31.88 1.49 4.37
N GLY A 225 33.19 1.64 4.22
CA GLY A 225 33.82 2.92 3.92
C GLY A 225 33.70 3.88 5.10
N SER A 226 32.94 4.96 4.92
CA SER A 226 32.62 5.96 5.94
C SER A 226 31.12 6.00 6.27
N ALA A 227 30.35 4.99 5.84
CA ALA A 227 28.92 4.95 6.10
C ALA A 227 28.61 4.87 7.60
N SER A 228 27.53 5.53 8.02
CA SER A 228 27.13 5.65 9.44
C SER A 228 25.62 5.62 9.63
N VAL A 229 25.21 5.23 10.83
CA VAL A 229 23.81 5.30 11.29
C VAL A 229 23.75 5.82 12.72
N LEU A 230 22.70 6.59 13.06
CA LEU A 230 22.41 6.90 14.46
C LEU A 230 21.86 5.66 15.17
N LYS A 231 20.99 4.91 14.49
CA LYS A 231 20.44 3.64 14.97
C LYS A 231 20.41 2.58 13.86
N GLY A 232 21.07 1.46 14.06
CA GLY A 232 21.06 0.32 13.15
C GLY A 232 20.38 -0.89 13.79
N SER A 233 19.35 -1.44 13.16
CA SER A 233 18.62 -2.61 13.64
C SER A 233 18.62 -3.71 12.57
N ALA A 234 18.98 -4.94 12.94
CA ALA A 234 18.96 -6.07 12.02
C ALA A 234 18.46 -7.36 12.68
N LEU A 235 17.44 -8.00 12.08
CA LEU A 235 17.00 -9.33 12.48
C LEU A 235 18.05 -10.41 12.15
N GLY A 236 18.79 -10.23 11.05
CA GLY A 236 19.98 -11.00 10.72
C GLY A 236 21.16 -10.56 11.57
N GLY A 237 22.32 -10.32 10.95
CA GLY A 237 23.50 -9.77 11.64
C GLY A 237 23.75 -8.31 11.30
N ILE A 238 24.70 -7.69 11.99
CA ILE A 238 25.27 -6.39 11.61
C ILE A 238 26.76 -6.57 11.35
N ALA A 239 27.23 -6.10 10.19
CA ALA A 239 28.63 -6.09 9.81
C ALA A 239 29.09 -4.64 9.57
N MET A 240 29.84 -4.10 10.52
CA MET A 240 30.45 -2.78 10.44
C MET A 240 31.92 -2.91 10.00
N GLN A 241 32.15 -2.66 8.73
CA GLN A 241 33.47 -2.53 8.08
C GLN A 241 33.87 -1.07 7.89
N SER A 242 32.96 -0.14 8.23
CA SER A 242 33.14 1.30 8.16
C SER A 242 34.16 1.80 9.19
N GLY A 243 34.92 2.84 8.84
CA GLY A 243 35.77 3.58 9.77
C GLY A 243 35.04 4.66 10.57
N ALA A 244 33.74 4.88 10.31
CA ALA A 244 32.95 5.96 10.91
C ALA A 244 32.46 5.66 12.33
N GLN A 245 31.77 6.63 12.93
CA GLN A 245 31.05 6.47 14.19
C GLN A 245 29.60 6.07 13.92
N SER A 246 29.12 5.06 14.62
CA SER A 246 27.69 4.71 14.69
C SER A 246 27.19 4.87 16.12
N GLY A 247 25.92 5.23 16.27
CA GLY A 247 25.27 5.38 17.57
C GLY A 247 24.95 4.01 18.17
N GLU A 248 23.67 3.62 18.08
CA GLU A 248 23.16 2.37 18.63
C GLU A 248 22.99 1.28 17.56
N LEU A 249 23.56 0.09 17.79
CA LEU A 249 23.44 -1.07 16.90
C LEU A 249 22.76 -2.22 17.66
N ASN A 250 21.65 -2.73 17.12
CA ASN A 250 20.81 -3.76 17.73
C ASN A 250 20.62 -4.92 16.76
N THR A 251 20.90 -6.16 17.19
CA THR A 251 20.71 -7.31 16.31
C THR A 251 20.27 -8.59 17.01
N ASN A 252 19.37 -9.34 16.36
CA ASN A 252 19.03 -10.69 16.81
C ASN A 252 20.15 -11.70 16.50
N GLY A 253 21.02 -11.41 15.52
CA GLY A 253 22.15 -12.23 15.14
C GLY A 253 23.46 -11.76 15.76
N ASN A 254 24.53 -11.80 14.96
CA ASN A 254 25.87 -11.40 15.39
C ASN A 254 26.17 -9.95 15.02
N LEU A 255 26.92 -9.26 15.87
CA LEU A 255 27.48 -7.94 15.59
C LEU A 255 28.99 -8.06 15.37
N LEU A 256 29.43 -7.79 14.14
CA LEU A 256 30.83 -7.82 13.73
C LEU A 256 31.28 -6.38 13.46
N ILE A 257 32.20 -5.88 14.25
CA ILE A 257 32.78 -4.54 14.12
C ILE A 257 34.26 -4.71 13.77
N ASP A 258 34.60 -4.57 12.51
CA ASP A 258 35.98 -4.68 12.04
C ASP A 258 36.76 -3.36 12.22
N ASN A 259 36.08 -2.22 12.06
CA ASN A 259 36.65 -0.88 12.23
C ASN A 259 35.61 0.11 12.80
N GLY A 260 36.04 1.34 13.12
CA GLY A 260 35.18 2.45 13.53
C GLY A 260 34.85 2.47 15.03
N ARG A 261 33.84 3.28 15.39
CA ARG A 261 33.38 3.48 16.77
C ARG A 261 31.89 3.22 16.89
N VAL A 262 31.47 2.55 17.97
CA VAL A 262 30.04 2.28 18.25
C VAL A 262 29.70 2.76 19.65
N GLU A 263 28.69 3.61 19.82
CA GLU A 263 28.30 4.07 21.15
C GLU A 263 27.63 2.97 21.97
N THR A 264 26.67 2.25 21.39
CA THR A 264 26.00 1.12 22.02
C THR A 264 25.84 -0.02 21.03
N GLY A 265 26.32 -1.22 21.38
CA GLY A 265 26.19 -2.42 20.55
C GLY A 265 25.54 -3.56 21.31
N ASN A 266 24.34 -3.94 20.90
CA ASN A 266 23.59 -5.05 21.48
C ASN A 266 23.40 -6.15 20.43
N ALA A 267 23.69 -7.39 20.83
CA ALA A 267 23.44 -8.55 19.99
C ALA A 267 22.87 -9.69 20.84
N LEU A 268 21.81 -10.36 20.37
CA LEU A 268 21.40 -11.63 20.97
C LEU A 268 22.37 -12.77 20.64
N GLY A 269 23.16 -12.61 19.58
CA GLY A 269 24.27 -13.50 19.20
C GLY A 269 25.62 -13.09 19.79
N GLU A 270 26.68 -13.31 19.01
CA GLU A 270 28.05 -12.95 19.36
C GLU A 270 28.36 -11.49 18.99
N ILE A 271 29.26 -10.88 19.74
CA ILE A 271 29.90 -9.61 19.37
C ILE A 271 31.39 -9.85 19.14
N ARG A 272 31.91 -9.43 17.99
CA ARG A 272 33.35 -9.38 17.70
C ARG A 272 33.73 -7.94 17.36
N ALA A 273 34.58 -7.35 18.19
CA ALA A 273 34.89 -5.93 18.13
C ALA A 273 36.39 -5.70 17.95
N GLY A 274 36.75 -5.11 16.80
CA GLY A 274 38.11 -4.78 16.34
C GLY A 274 38.31 -3.32 15.92
N GLY A 275 37.29 -2.47 16.08
CA GLY A 275 37.36 -1.01 15.91
C GLY A 275 38.14 -0.25 16.99
N SER A 276 38.02 1.08 16.98
CA SER A 276 38.84 2.01 17.77
C SER A 276 38.24 2.37 19.14
N GLY A 277 36.92 2.22 19.31
CA GLY A 277 36.27 2.50 20.59
C GLY A 277 34.79 2.15 20.66
N TYR A 278 34.31 1.92 21.88
CA TYR A 278 32.96 1.50 22.18
C TYR A 278 32.46 2.15 23.47
N GLY A 279 31.18 2.52 23.53
CA GLY A 279 30.54 2.82 24.81
C GLY A 279 30.19 1.51 25.52
N SER A 280 28.99 1.01 25.32
CA SER A 280 28.50 -0.24 25.91
C SER A 280 28.36 -1.35 24.87
N LEU A 281 28.88 -2.54 25.15
CA LEU A 281 28.67 -3.74 24.35
C LEU A 281 28.00 -4.82 25.19
N THR A 282 26.87 -5.35 24.71
CA THR A 282 26.12 -6.42 25.40
C THR A 282 25.82 -7.58 24.45
N ALA A 283 26.46 -8.72 24.70
CA ALA A 283 26.31 -9.94 23.91
C ALA A 283 25.44 -10.99 24.62
N GLY A 284 24.46 -11.53 23.91
CA GLY A 284 23.66 -12.69 24.34
C GLY A 284 24.45 -14.01 24.29
N ARG A 285 25.60 -14.02 23.60
CA ARG A 285 26.55 -15.15 23.57
C ARG A 285 27.94 -14.68 23.99
N THR A 286 28.93 -14.83 23.11
CA THR A 286 30.34 -14.50 23.37
C THR A 286 30.63 -13.07 22.94
N LEU A 287 31.45 -12.35 23.72
CA LEU A 287 32.03 -11.07 23.34
C LEU A 287 33.55 -11.23 23.17
N THR A 288 34.08 -10.85 22.00
CA THR A 288 35.53 -10.82 21.74
C THR A 288 35.97 -9.39 21.45
N LEU A 289 36.89 -8.88 22.27
CA LEU A 289 37.53 -7.58 22.10
C LEU A 289 38.96 -7.77 21.60
N ARG A 290 39.23 -7.24 20.40
CA ARG A 290 40.54 -7.33 19.73
C ARG A 290 41.30 -6.00 19.72
N ASN A 291 40.57 -4.89 19.73
CA ASN A 291 41.12 -3.54 19.72
C ASN A 291 40.13 -2.53 20.33
N GLY A 292 40.59 -1.31 20.59
CA GLY A 292 39.79 -0.19 21.04
C GLY A 292 39.56 -0.14 22.55
N MET A 293 38.89 0.91 23.01
CA MET A 293 38.49 1.09 24.41
C MET A 293 36.99 0.84 24.58
N ALA A 294 36.55 0.25 25.69
CA ALA A 294 35.13 0.04 25.98
C ALA A 294 34.76 0.58 27.38
N GLU A 295 33.65 1.32 27.50
CA GLU A 295 33.13 1.71 28.81
C GLU A 295 32.51 0.49 29.52
N THR A 296 31.76 -0.34 28.81
CA THR A 296 31.13 -1.55 29.36
C THR A 296 31.19 -2.72 28.38
N ALA A 297 31.53 -3.90 28.89
CA ALA A 297 31.58 -5.16 28.16
C ALA A 297 30.79 -6.22 28.92
N ASN A 298 29.57 -6.52 28.45
CA ASN A 298 28.68 -7.52 29.02
C ASN A 298 28.54 -8.72 28.08
N ALA A 299 28.55 -9.94 28.63
CA ALA A 299 28.24 -11.14 27.87
C ALA A 299 27.55 -12.21 28.73
N VAL A 300 26.52 -12.86 28.20
CA VAL A 300 25.94 -14.05 28.86
C VAL A 300 26.93 -15.20 28.79
N GLY A 301 27.61 -15.35 27.66
CA GLY A 301 28.71 -16.29 27.46
C GLY A 301 30.07 -15.68 27.84
N ASN A 302 31.11 -16.24 27.25
CA ASN A 302 32.49 -15.87 27.57
C ASN A 302 32.84 -14.46 27.05
N ILE A 303 33.77 -13.81 27.73
CA ILE A 303 34.43 -12.59 27.22
C ILE A 303 35.91 -12.91 26.99
N ALA A 304 36.41 -12.62 25.80
CA ALA A 304 37.83 -12.74 25.47
C ALA A 304 38.41 -11.37 25.12
N ILE A 305 39.41 -10.93 25.88
CA ILE A 305 40.15 -9.68 25.66
C ILE A 305 41.54 -10.05 25.14
N ASN A 306 41.75 -9.84 23.84
CA ASN A 306 42.91 -10.37 23.12
C ASN A 306 44.07 -9.36 22.95
N ALA A 307 43.98 -8.20 23.59
CA ALA A 307 44.99 -7.16 23.56
C ALA A 307 45.00 -6.36 24.88
N TRP A 308 46.05 -5.56 25.11
CA TRP A 308 46.13 -4.63 26.24
C TRP A 308 45.20 -3.42 26.00
N LEU A 309 43.91 -3.60 26.27
CA LEU A 309 42.86 -2.62 26.02
C LEU A 309 42.46 -1.89 27.31
N ASN A 310 41.87 -0.70 27.18
CA ASN A 310 41.18 -0.05 28.30
C ASN A 310 39.71 -0.45 28.28
N VAL A 311 39.28 -1.26 29.25
CA VAL A 311 37.89 -1.67 29.39
C VAL A 311 37.46 -1.43 30.83
N ARG A 312 36.57 -0.47 31.07
CA ARG A 312 36.26 -0.03 32.43
C ARG A 312 35.50 -1.10 33.22
N THR A 313 34.34 -1.52 32.72
CA THR A 313 33.48 -2.49 33.41
C THR A 313 33.29 -3.75 32.57
N ILE A 314 33.59 -4.92 33.13
CA ILE A 314 33.49 -6.20 32.42
C ILE A 314 32.67 -7.19 33.23
N ASN A 315 31.58 -7.67 32.64
CA ASN A 315 30.61 -8.54 33.29
C ASN A 315 30.32 -9.75 32.41
N SER A 316 30.61 -10.95 32.90
CA SER A 316 30.26 -12.19 32.21
C SER A 316 29.47 -13.12 33.12
N ARG A 317 28.42 -13.77 32.59
CA ARG A 317 27.78 -14.89 33.32
C ARG A 317 28.55 -16.22 33.16
N ALA A 318 29.67 -16.21 32.44
CA ALA A 318 30.53 -17.35 32.20
C ALA A 318 32.01 -17.01 32.52
N THR A 319 32.94 -17.27 31.60
CA THR A 319 34.38 -17.05 31.81
C THR A 319 34.87 -15.77 31.15
N ILE A 320 35.66 -14.97 31.87
CA ILE A 320 36.44 -13.86 31.29
C ILE A 320 37.88 -14.29 31.09
N THR A 321 38.42 -14.14 29.88
CA THR A 321 39.83 -14.35 29.56
C THR A 321 40.51 -13.00 29.38
N CYS A 322 41.41 -12.65 30.30
CA CYS A 322 42.20 -11.43 30.24
C CYS A 322 43.44 -11.61 29.34
N PRO A 323 44.02 -10.50 28.81
CA PRO A 323 45.18 -10.59 27.92
C PRO A 323 46.46 -11.03 28.63
N ALA A 324 46.61 -10.70 29.91
CA ALA A 324 47.74 -11.11 30.75
C ALA A 324 47.42 -10.94 32.25
N VAL A 325 48.10 -11.73 33.10
CA VAL A 325 48.01 -11.61 34.57
C VAL A 325 48.47 -10.26 35.13
N GLY A 326 49.24 -9.48 34.36
CA GLY A 326 49.72 -8.14 34.74
C GLY A 326 48.89 -6.98 34.18
N TRP A 327 47.77 -7.28 33.51
CA TRP A 327 46.91 -6.26 32.91
C TRP A 327 46.17 -5.46 33.98
N THR A 328 46.14 -4.13 33.92
CA THR A 328 45.54 -3.31 35.01
C THR A 328 44.63 -2.20 34.50
N THR A 329 44.42 -2.10 33.18
CA THR A 329 43.63 -1.04 32.54
C THR A 329 42.14 -1.41 32.51
N PHE A 330 41.56 -1.58 33.71
CA PHE A 330 40.14 -1.77 33.96
C PHE A 330 39.76 -1.27 35.37
N ASP A 331 38.46 -1.04 35.58
CA ASP A 331 37.90 -0.61 36.86
C ASP A 331 37.28 -1.80 37.62
N SER A 332 36.58 -2.70 36.93
CA SER A 332 36.02 -3.91 37.55
C SER A 332 35.83 -5.08 36.57
N ILE A 333 36.06 -6.29 37.09
CA ILE A 333 35.78 -7.56 36.42
C ILE A 333 34.90 -8.40 37.34
N ARG A 334 33.73 -8.82 36.85
CA ARG A 334 32.83 -9.74 37.56
C ARG A 334 32.45 -10.91 36.65
N ALA A 335 32.70 -12.13 37.11
CA ALA A 335 32.36 -13.34 36.35
C ALA A 335 32.19 -14.58 37.20
N LEU A 336 31.62 -15.63 36.62
CA LEU A 336 31.59 -16.96 37.25
C LEU A 336 33.00 -17.56 37.34
N ALA A 337 33.82 -17.35 36.30
CA ALA A 337 35.21 -17.76 36.27
C ALA A 337 36.09 -16.75 35.52
N VAL A 338 37.40 -16.75 35.81
CA VAL A 338 38.40 -15.95 35.10
C VAL A 338 39.58 -16.80 34.66
N SER A 339 40.21 -16.42 33.56
CA SER A 339 41.43 -17.04 33.03
C SER A 339 42.45 -15.96 32.64
N ASN A 340 43.72 -16.19 32.97
CA ASN A 340 44.83 -15.27 32.66
C ASN A 340 44.62 -13.83 33.19
N CYS A 341 43.80 -13.66 34.24
CA CYS A 341 43.49 -12.37 34.86
C CYS A 341 44.36 -12.09 36.09
N PRO A 342 44.59 -10.82 36.45
CA PRO A 342 45.29 -10.46 37.68
C PRO A 342 44.51 -10.90 38.92
N ALA A 343 45.24 -11.31 39.97
CA ALA A 343 44.69 -11.62 41.27
C ALA A 343 44.68 -10.36 42.16
N ILE A 344 43.76 -9.44 41.89
CA ILE A 344 43.58 -8.16 42.62
C ILE A 344 42.10 -7.93 42.96
N ASP A 345 41.82 -7.05 43.92
CA ASP A 345 40.46 -6.80 44.44
C ASP A 345 39.43 -6.32 43.39
N LYS A 346 39.92 -5.76 42.27
CA LYS A 346 39.07 -5.36 41.13
C LYS A 346 38.51 -6.57 40.36
N VAL A 347 39.01 -7.78 40.59
CA VAL A 347 38.62 -9.02 39.90
C VAL A 347 37.84 -9.91 40.87
N GLN A 348 36.55 -10.11 40.59
CA GLN A 348 35.66 -10.91 41.41
C GLN A 348 35.18 -12.15 40.63
N ALA A 349 35.70 -13.32 41.01
CA ALA A 349 35.25 -14.61 40.50
C ALA A 349 35.39 -15.71 41.59
N PRO A 350 34.34 -16.48 41.89
CA PRO A 350 33.00 -16.40 41.29
C PRO A 350 32.21 -15.19 41.82
N ALA A 351 31.43 -14.55 40.94
CA ALA A 351 30.50 -13.50 41.29
C ALA A 351 29.19 -13.67 40.52
N GLU A 352 28.05 -13.39 41.16
CA GLU A 352 26.78 -13.26 40.45
C GLU A 352 26.77 -11.96 39.63
N VAL A 353 26.28 -12.06 38.40
CA VAL A 353 26.28 -11.00 37.39
C VAL A 353 24.89 -10.89 36.78
N SER A 354 24.33 -9.68 36.79
CA SER A 354 23.04 -9.36 36.16
C SER A 354 23.16 -8.12 35.30
N PHE A 355 22.58 -8.19 34.10
CA PHE A 355 22.39 -7.12 33.14
C PHE A 355 21.27 -7.57 32.18
N GLU A 356 20.61 -6.62 31.53
CA GLU A 356 19.51 -6.89 30.61
C GLU A 356 20.02 -7.08 29.17
N LEU A 357 19.40 -8.02 28.45
CA LEU A 357 19.60 -8.13 27.00
C LEU A 357 18.55 -7.27 26.30
N MET A 358 18.85 -6.86 25.07
CA MET A 358 17.87 -6.23 24.20
C MET A 358 16.64 -7.14 23.99
N ALA A 359 15.48 -6.52 23.76
CA ALA A 359 14.32 -7.23 23.27
C ALA A 359 14.60 -7.80 21.87
N LYS A 360 14.01 -8.95 21.54
CA LYS A 360 14.07 -9.51 20.20
C LYS A 360 13.37 -8.56 19.22
N LEU A 361 14.04 -8.25 18.11
CA LEU A 361 13.48 -7.46 17.02
C LEU A 361 12.45 -8.26 16.23
N GLU A 362 11.36 -7.60 15.82
CA GLU A 362 10.29 -8.17 15.00
C GLU A 362 10.41 -7.76 13.54
N PRO A 363 9.98 -8.58 12.57
CA PRO A 363 10.14 -8.24 11.16
C PRO A 363 9.41 -6.95 10.78
N TYR A 364 10.07 -6.07 10.04
CA TYR A 364 9.40 -5.03 9.27
C TYR A 364 8.61 -5.66 8.14
N VAL A 365 7.37 -5.21 7.96
CA VAL A 365 6.50 -5.62 6.86
C VAL A 365 6.10 -4.36 6.13
N MET A 366 6.47 -4.29 4.85
CA MET A 366 6.02 -3.21 3.99
C MET A 366 4.50 -3.35 3.74
N PRO A 367 3.74 -2.25 3.62
CA PRO A 367 2.34 -2.29 3.22
C PRO A 367 2.13 -3.09 1.92
N GLN A 368 0.88 -3.48 1.66
CA GLN A 368 0.57 -4.29 0.49
C GLN A 368 1.00 -3.56 -0.79
N LYS A 369 1.72 -4.29 -1.64
CA LYS A 369 2.13 -3.84 -2.98
C LYS A 369 0.97 -3.19 -3.74
N PRO A 370 1.08 -1.91 -4.14
CA PRO A 370 0.00 -1.19 -4.78
C PRO A 370 -0.24 -1.71 -6.20
N THR A 371 -1.50 -1.75 -6.61
CA THR A 371 -1.84 -1.98 -8.03
C THR A 371 -1.62 -0.67 -8.78
N VAL A 372 -0.88 -0.72 -9.88
CA VAL A 372 -0.66 0.42 -10.77
C VAL A 372 -1.26 0.11 -12.12
N ASP A 373 -2.39 0.73 -12.43
CA ASP A 373 -3.11 0.47 -13.69
C ASP A 373 -3.60 1.76 -14.32
N ALA A 374 -2.89 2.24 -15.33
CA ALA A 374 -3.27 3.44 -16.09
C ALA A 374 -4.61 3.28 -16.80
N TYR A 375 -5.07 2.07 -17.13
CA TYR A 375 -6.36 1.88 -17.82
C TYR A 375 -7.53 2.39 -16.96
N THR A 376 -7.45 2.18 -15.64
CA THR A 376 -8.47 2.67 -14.69
C THR A 376 -8.61 4.20 -14.73
N LEU A 377 -7.54 4.93 -15.06
CA LEU A 377 -7.51 6.40 -15.06
C LEU A 377 -7.88 7.02 -16.42
N LYS A 378 -8.15 6.21 -17.47
CA LYS A 378 -8.44 6.68 -18.83
C LYS A 378 -9.66 7.61 -18.90
N ALA A 379 -10.67 7.40 -18.06
CA ALA A 379 -11.88 8.22 -18.05
C ALA A 379 -11.62 9.64 -17.49
N GLY A 380 -10.67 9.77 -16.54
CA GLY A 380 -10.29 11.03 -15.93
C GLY A 380 -9.37 11.91 -16.80
N ALA A 381 -8.86 11.38 -17.91
CA ALA A 381 -7.95 12.09 -18.80
C ALA A 381 -8.67 13.09 -19.73
N ASN A 382 -8.05 14.25 -19.95
CA ASN A 382 -8.53 15.27 -20.88
C ASN A 382 -8.16 14.94 -22.34
N TYR A 383 -7.02 14.29 -22.54
CA TYR A 383 -6.54 13.85 -23.84
C TYR A 383 -6.11 12.38 -23.76
N VAL A 384 -6.72 11.53 -24.60
CA VAL A 384 -6.45 10.09 -24.67
C VAL A 384 -5.83 9.78 -26.03
N PHE A 385 -4.57 9.37 -26.06
CA PHE A 385 -3.80 9.10 -27.28
C PHE A 385 -3.79 7.61 -27.61
N GLU A 386 -4.28 7.27 -28.80
CA GLU A 386 -4.41 5.89 -29.28
C GLU A 386 -3.95 5.77 -30.73
N PHE A 387 -3.48 4.58 -31.12
CA PHE A 387 -3.12 4.30 -32.52
C PHE A 387 -4.01 3.19 -33.06
N ALA A 388 -5.02 3.59 -33.85
CA ALA A 388 -6.02 2.68 -34.38
C ALA A 388 -6.14 2.83 -35.90
N ALA A 389 -6.24 1.70 -36.60
CA ALA A 389 -6.36 1.63 -38.07
C ALA A 389 -5.26 2.40 -38.83
N GLY A 390 -4.02 2.40 -38.33
CA GLY A 390 -2.90 3.08 -38.96
C GLY A 390 -2.85 4.60 -38.73
N GLN A 391 -3.75 5.14 -37.90
CA GLN A 391 -3.89 6.57 -37.66
C GLN A 391 -3.68 6.89 -36.18
N ARG A 392 -3.06 8.05 -35.92
CA ARG A 392 -2.91 8.61 -34.57
C ARG A 392 -4.20 9.33 -34.20
N ARG A 393 -4.83 8.91 -33.12
CA ARG A 393 -6.10 9.45 -32.63
C ARG A 393 -5.91 10.08 -31.26
N VAL A 394 -6.71 11.10 -30.99
CA VAL A 394 -6.83 11.76 -29.70
C VAL A 394 -8.31 11.92 -29.37
N THR A 395 -8.75 11.30 -28.28
CA THR A 395 -10.06 11.63 -27.71
C THR A 395 -9.91 12.80 -26.76
N VAL A 396 -10.67 13.86 -26.99
CA VAL A 396 -10.72 15.07 -26.17
C VAL A 396 -11.94 15.02 -25.27
N ARG A 397 -11.77 15.34 -23.97
CA ARG A 397 -12.85 15.43 -22.99
C ARG A 397 -12.67 16.59 -22.03
N ASN A 398 -13.75 17.31 -21.75
CA ASN A 398 -13.77 18.41 -20.78
C ASN A 398 -12.69 19.46 -21.04
N VAL A 399 -12.51 19.88 -22.30
CA VAL A 399 -11.53 20.92 -22.66
C VAL A 399 -12.26 22.12 -23.23
N ASN A 400 -12.10 23.28 -22.59
CA ASN A 400 -12.68 24.52 -23.10
C ASN A 400 -12.11 24.85 -24.50
N GLY A 401 -12.97 25.32 -25.41
CA GLY A 401 -12.57 25.68 -26.77
C GLY A 401 -12.40 24.50 -27.73
N LEU A 402 -12.66 23.27 -27.28
CA LEU A 402 -12.79 22.06 -28.09
C LEU A 402 -14.10 21.35 -27.76
N ALA A 403 -14.67 20.65 -28.73
CA ALA A 403 -15.79 19.76 -28.46
C ALA A 403 -15.25 18.41 -27.97
N ASP A 404 -16.00 17.75 -27.10
CA ASP A 404 -15.68 16.39 -26.69
C ASP A 404 -15.88 15.45 -27.89
N GLY A 405 -14.93 14.54 -28.10
CA GLY A 405 -14.97 13.60 -29.22
C GLY A 405 -13.61 13.09 -29.67
N GLU A 406 -13.64 12.24 -30.68
CA GLU A 406 -12.44 11.69 -31.32
C GLU A 406 -11.93 12.63 -32.42
N TYR A 407 -10.62 12.85 -32.41
CA TYR A 407 -9.89 13.60 -33.43
C TYR A 407 -8.70 12.78 -33.93
N PHE A 408 -8.25 13.07 -35.14
CA PHE A 408 -7.00 12.59 -35.70
C PHE A 408 -5.90 13.63 -35.54
N LEU A 409 -4.67 13.19 -35.28
CA LEU A 409 -3.49 14.05 -35.35
C LEU A 409 -3.00 14.12 -36.80
N GLY A 410 -3.38 15.19 -37.49
CA GLY A 410 -3.14 15.37 -38.91
C GLY A 410 -2.31 16.61 -39.25
N ASN A 411 -2.11 16.79 -40.55
CA ASN A 411 -1.30 17.85 -41.13
C ASN A 411 -2.12 18.74 -42.07
N TYR A 412 -1.87 20.05 -42.09
CA TYR A 412 -2.35 20.92 -43.17
C TYR A 412 -1.26 21.05 -44.28
N SER A 413 -1.51 21.72 -45.41
CA SER A 413 -0.56 21.89 -46.54
C SER A 413 0.07 23.31 -46.67
N HIS A 414 1.42 23.37 -46.71
CA HIS A 414 2.37 24.51 -46.58
C HIS A 414 1.96 25.98 -46.92
N ASP A 415 2.24 26.94 -46.00
CA ASP A 415 1.99 28.41 -45.92
C ASP A 415 2.52 29.04 -44.58
N GLY A 416 3.71 28.65 -44.08
CA GLY A 416 4.46 29.42 -43.07
C GLY A 416 4.03 29.49 -41.58
N ARG A 417 3.07 28.69 -41.09
CA ARG A 417 2.70 28.65 -39.64
C ARG A 417 2.95 27.33 -38.93
N GLY A 418 3.46 26.34 -39.64
CA GLY A 418 3.54 24.99 -39.12
C GLY A 418 2.35 24.12 -39.45
N TRP A 419 2.60 22.83 -39.54
CA TRP A 419 1.81 21.93 -40.40
C TRP A 419 1.41 20.63 -39.77
N ARG A 420 1.84 20.33 -38.54
CA ARG A 420 1.74 18.99 -37.97
C ARG A 420 0.99 18.97 -36.65
N ASP A 421 0.41 17.82 -36.37
CA ASP A 421 -0.28 17.46 -35.12
C ASP A 421 -1.49 18.34 -34.78
N PHE A 422 -2.19 18.82 -35.81
CA PHE A 422 -3.49 19.46 -35.66
C PHE A 422 -4.59 18.45 -35.34
N LEU A 423 -5.60 18.88 -34.58
CA LEU A 423 -6.80 18.10 -34.35
C LEU A 423 -7.73 18.19 -35.57
N CYS A 424 -7.95 17.06 -36.24
CA CYS A 424 -8.75 16.96 -37.45
C CYS A 424 -9.86 15.93 -37.28
N LEU A 425 -11.06 16.19 -37.81
CA LEU A 425 -12.17 15.23 -37.78
C LEU A 425 -11.95 14.11 -38.80
N GLN A 426 -11.24 14.41 -39.88
CA GLN A 426 -10.86 13.43 -40.91
C GLN A 426 -9.44 13.67 -41.44
N VAL A 427 -8.75 12.58 -41.76
CA VAL A 427 -7.44 12.61 -42.42
C VAL A 427 -7.36 11.60 -43.57
N ASP A 428 -6.53 11.89 -44.56
CA ASP A 428 -6.17 10.95 -45.63
C ASP A 428 -5.17 9.87 -45.15
N THR A 429 -4.74 8.99 -46.06
CA THR A 429 -3.76 7.94 -45.78
C THR A 429 -2.35 8.47 -45.46
N SER A 430 -2.07 9.73 -45.79
CA SER A 430 -0.81 10.42 -45.51
C SER A 430 -0.91 11.30 -44.25
N ALA A 431 -1.99 11.14 -43.48
CA ALA A 431 -2.32 11.95 -42.30
C ALA A 431 -2.48 13.45 -42.59
N ASN A 432 -2.90 13.84 -43.80
CA ASN A 432 -3.31 15.22 -44.08
C ASN A 432 -4.79 15.41 -43.72
N CYS A 433 -5.12 16.54 -43.11
CA CYS A 433 -6.47 16.89 -42.71
C CYS A 433 -7.35 17.14 -43.94
N LEU A 434 -8.53 16.51 -43.96
CA LEU A 434 -9.49 16.58 -45.06
C LEU A 434 -10.61 17.58 -44.83
N ASP A 435 -10.82 17.97 -43.57
CA ASP A 435 -11.80 19.00 -43.23
C ASP A 435 -11.36 20.34 -43.86
N PRO A 436 -12.30 21.15 -44.38
CA PRO A 436 -11.94 22.44 -44.93
C PRO A 436 -11.21 23.23 -43.85
N ALA A 437 -9.96 23.62 -44.14
CA ALA A 437 -9.18 24.45 -43.25
C ALA A 437 -10.07 25.64 -42.83
N PRO A 438 -10.28 25.88 -41.53
CA PRO A 438 -11.19 26.92 -41.07
C PRO A 438 -10.89 28.24 -41.78
N ALA A 439 -11.94 29.00 -42.13
CA ALA A 439 -11.80 30.24 -42.90
C ALA A 439 -10.85 31.25 -42.22
N ASP A 440 -10.78 31.22 -40.88
CA ASP A 440 -9.64 31.74 -40.12
C ASP A 440 -8.80 30.56 -39.62
N ARG A 441 -7.59 30.39 -40.18
CA ARG A 441 -6.66 29.31 -39.81
C ARG A 441 -6.25 29.33 -38.32
N ARG A 442 -6.50 30.43 -37.59
CA ARG A 442 -6.38 30.47 -36.11
C ARG A 442 -7.43 29.63 -35.37
N GLN A 443 -8.47 29.19 -36.07
CA GLN A 443 -9.49 28.29 -35.52
C GLN A 443 -9.09 26.81 -35.64
N ALA A 444 -8.07 26.48 -36.46
CA ALA A 444 -7.48 25.15 -36.46
C ALA A 444 -6.70 24.97 -35.15
N ARG A 445 -7.17 24.07 -34.28
CA ARG A 445 -6.57 23.84 -32.97
C ARG A 445 -5.50 22.76 -33.07
N THR A 446 -4.36 23.03 -32.45
CA THR A 446 -3.34 22.04 -32.12
C THR A 446 -3.24 21.95 -30.60
N ILE A 447 -2.89 20.76 -30.11
CA ILE A 447 -2.58 20.52 -28.69
C ILE A 447 -1.08 20.38 -28.47
N CYS A 448 -0.29 20.62 -29.53
CA CYS A 448 1.11 20.33 -29.62
C CYS A 448 1.90 21.52 -30.13
N GLN A 449 3.00 21.85 -29.43
CA GLN A 449 3.91 22.92 -29.84
C GLN A 449 5.28 22.34 -30.14
N GLY A 450 5.62 22.25 -31.43
CA GLY A 450 6.95 21.87 -31.90
C GLY A 450 8.02 22.93 -31.64
N HIS A 451 9.29 22.56 -31.83
CA HIS A 451 10.42 23.48 -31.68
C HIS A 451 10.45 24.56 -32.78
N ALA A 452 10.05 24.17 -33.99
CA ALA A 452 9.78 25.03 -35.12
C ALA A 452 8.34 24.80 -35.58
N SER A 453 7.78 25.79 -36.27
CA SER A 453 6.39 25.72 -36.73
C SER A 453 6.18 24.46 -37.60
N GLU A 454 7.12 24.14 -38.48
CA GLU A 454 7.06 23.02 -39.42
C GLU A 454 7.20 21.64 -38.77
N GLN A 455 7.53 21.57 -37.48
CA GLN A 455 7.77 20.33 -36.75
C GLN A 455 6.57 20.00 -35.86
N GLY A 456 6.11 18.75 -35.96
CA GLY A 456 5.23 18.18 -34.94
C GLY A 456 6.01 17.88 -33.68
N CYS A 457 5.31 17.61 -32.59
CA CYS A 457 5.89 17.13 -31.34
C CYS A 457 5.46 15.71 -31.01
N LEU A 458 4.47 15.13 -31.70
CA LEU A 458 4.01 13.78 -31.43
C LEU A 458 4.36 12.85 -32.59
N SER A 459 4.90 11.68 -32.27
CA SER A 459 5.12 10.61 -33.24
C SER A 459 4.82 9.26 -32.62
N TYR A 460 4.53 8.26 -33.45
CA TYR A 460 4.21 6.91 -32.98
C TYR A 460 4.98 5.87 -33.80
N ASP A 461 5.67 4.97 -33.08
CA ASP A 461 6.30 3.79 -33.63
C ASP A 461 5.38 2.58 -33.40
N SER A 462 4.70 2.15 -34.45
CA SER A 462 3.75 1.03 -34.39
C SER A 462 4.40 -0.32 -34.16
N ARG A 463 5.70 -0.47 -34.42
CA ARG A 463 6.41 -1.75 -34.17
C ARG A 463 6.66 -1.95 -32.68
N ASN A 464 7.05 -0.88 -32.00
CA ASN A 464 7.36 -0.88 -30.58
C ASN A 464 6.18 -0.39 -29.72
N ARG A 465 5.05 -0.01 -30.34
CA ARG A 465 3.89 0.59 -29.68
C ARG A 465 4.26 1.79 -28.82
N LYS A 466 5.11 2.68 -29.36
CA LYS A 466 5.74 3.76 -28.60
C LYS A 466 5.36 5.13 -29.13
N TRP A 467 4.80 5.96 -28.27
CA TRP A 467 4.67 7.40 -28.47
C TRP A 467 5.98 8.10 -28.17
N THR A 468 6.31 9.09 -28.98
CA THR A 468 7.43 9.99 -28.72
C THR A 468 6.94 11.43 -28.75
N LEU A 469 7.20 12.13 -27.65
CA LEU A 469 6.91 13.54 -27.44
C LEU A 469 8.21 14.35 -27.52
N ALA A 470 8.34 15.15 -28.57
CA ALA A 470 9.52 15.93 -28.92
C ALA A 470 9.15 17.38 -29.28
N GLY A 471 8.69 18.13 -28.28
CA GLY A 471 8.21 19.50 -28.45
C GLY A 471 8.71 20.46 -27.39
N LYS A 472 8.18 21.69 -27.44
CA LYS A 472 8.34 22.68 -26.38
C LYS A 472 7.36 22.43 -25.25
N SER A 473 6.09 22.18 -25.59
CA SER A 473 5.02 21.96 -24.62
C SER A 473 3.78 21.32 -25.29
N LEU A 474 2.78 20.97 -24.49
CA LEU A 474 1.46 20.47 -24.91
C LEU A 474 0.36 21.31 -24.26
N ALA A 475 -0.85 21.24 -24.80
CA ALA A 475 -2.03 21.80 -24.14
C ALA A 475 -2.16 21.19 -22.72
N PRO A 476 -2.47 22.01 -21.69
CA PRO A 476 -2.44 21.58 -20.30
C PRO A 476 -3.57 20.60 -19.97
N GLY A 477 -3.33 19.73 -18.99
CA GLY A 477 -4.31 18.77 -18.50
C GLY A 477 -3.72 17.38 -18.26
N VAL A 478 -4.59 16.40 -18.08
CA VAL A 478 -4.23 14.98 -17.87
C VAL A 478 -4.16 14.28 -19.23
N LEU A 479 -3.01 13.68 -19.53
CA LEU A 479 -2.73 13.04 -20.81
C LEU A 479 -2.49 11.55 -20.60
N TRP A 480 -3.27 10.73 -21.30
CA TRP A 480 -3.21 9.29 -21.22
C TRP A 480 -2.76 8.69 -22.55
N PHE A 481 -1.79 7.78 -22.53
CA PHE A 481 -1.19 7.17 -23.72
C PHE A 481 -1.37 5.64 -23.72
N GLU A 482 -1.92 5.12 -24.81
CA GLU A 482 -1.88 3.68 -25.10
C GLU A 482 -0.53 3.29 -25.71
N GLY A 483 0.25 2.48 -24.99
CA GLY A 483 1.61 2.09 -25.38
C GLY A 483 2.69 2.66 -24.47
N ASP A 484 3.95 2.53 -24.90
CA ASP A 484 5.09 3.18 -24.25
C ASP A 484 5.11 4.68 -24.57
N LEU A 485 5.66 5.49 -23.67
CA LEU A 485 5.83 6.93 -23.87
C LEU A 485 7.30 7.33 -23.69
N HIS A 486 7.86 8.01 -24.69
CA HIS A 486 9.16 8.66 -24.59
C HIS A 486 9.00 10.18 -24.66
N ILE A 487 9.36 10.88 -23.58
CA ILE A 487 9.36 12.35 -23.52
C ILE A 487 10.79 12.82 -23.78
N SER A 488 11.13 13.26 -24.98
CA SER A 488 12.53 13.49 -25.35
C SER A 488 13.11 14.78 -24.77
N ASN A 489 12.32 15.86 -24.71
CA ASN A 489 12.68 17.18 -24.22
C ASN A 489 11.42 18.03 -24.03
N GLY A 490 11.53 19.21 -23.42
CA GLY A 490 10.46 20.20 -23.33
C GLY A 490 10.05 20.54 -21.89
N ASN A 491 9.11 21.48 -21.76
CA ASN A 491 8.51 21.88 -20.50
C ASN A 491 6.98 21.69 -20.58
N TYR A 492 6.47 20.75 -19.79
CA TYR A 492 5.09 20.28 -19.86
C TYR A 492 4.36 20.56 -18.56
N HIS A 493 3.16 21.13 -18.67
CA HIS A 493 2.25 21.36 -17.54
C HIS A 493 1.13 20.32 -17.58
N ASN A 494 1.52 19.07 -17.38
CA ASN A 494 0.72 17.90 -17.70
C ASN A 494 0.98 16.78 -16.68
N SER A 495 -0.07 16.00 -16.42
CA SER A 495 0.05 14.69 -15.77
C SER A 495 0.11 13.63 -16.87
N PHE A 496 1.20 12.86 -16.94
CA PHE A 496 1.41 11.85 -17.99
C PHE A 496 1.13 10.44 -17.48
N LEU A 497 0.18 9.77 -18.11
CA LEU A 497 -0.22 8.40 -17.80
C LEU A 497 0.07 7.52 -19.01
N SER A 498 0.77 6.41 -18.81
CA SER A 498 1.15 5.46 -19.85
C SER A 498 0.72 4.06 -19.43
N THR A 499 0.03 3.35 -20.33
CA THR A 499 -0.37 1.94 -20.12
C THR A 499 0.79 0.96 -20.15
N ARG A 500 1.98 1.40 -20.58
CA ARG A 500 3.21 0.60 -20.56
C ARG A 500 4.32 1.33 -19.81
N SER A 501 5.47 1.59 -20.44
CA SER A 501 6.60 2.24 -19.77
C SER A 501 6.70 3.73 -20.16
N ILE A 502 7.37 4.52 -19.32
CA ILE A 502 7.75 5.91 -19.60
C ILE A 502 9.27 6.04 -19.60
N SER A 503 9.81 6.79 -20.54
CA SER A 503 11.21 7.22 -20.52
C SER A 503 11.34 8.70 -20.82
N THR A 504 12.27 9.38 -20.18
CA THR A 504 12.62 10.77 -20.51
C THR A 504 13.97 10.83 -21.22
N GLY A 505 14.13 11.83 -22.09
CA GLY A 505 15.43 12.25 -22.60
C GLY A 505 16.16 13.16 -21.61
N GLY A 506 16.97 14.08 -22.12
CA GLY A 506 17.67 15.05 -21.28
C GLY A 506 16.89 16.36 -21.11
N GLN A 507 17.06 17.03 -19.96
CA GLN A 507 16.51 18.37 -19.71
C GLN A 507 14.98 18.47 -19.88
N VAL A 508 14.28 17.39 -19.52
CA VAL A 508 12.82 17.35 -19.54
C VAL A 508 12.29 17.95 -18.24
N VAL A 509 11.35 18.89 -18.35
CA VAL A 509 10.59 19.39 -17.21
C VAL A 509 9.14 18.95 -17.35
N VAL A 510 8.65 18.18 -16.38
CA VAL A 510 7.23 17.80 -16.28
C VAL A 510 6.70 18.35 -14.98
N SER A 511 5.70 19.21 -15.06
CA SER A 511 4.97 19.72 -13.90
C SER A 511 3.54 19.21 -13.93
N ALA A 512 3.18 18.41 -12.92
CA ALA A 512 1.84 17.88 -12.75
C ALA A 512 0.80 19.01 -12.71
N VAL A 513 -0.46 18.68 -13.00
CA VAL A 513 -1.53 19.68 -13.11
C VAL A 513 -1.68 20.50 -11.81
N ASN A 514 -1.74 19.82 -10.67
CA ASN A 514 -1.93 20.46 -9.37
C ASN A 514 -0.68 21.21 -8.91
N TYR A 515 0.52 20.71 -9.23
CA TYR A 515 1.77 21.42 -8.98
C TYR A 515 1.84 22.73 -9.78
N SER A 516 1.44 22.69 -11.05
CA SER A 516 1.44 23.86 -11.93
C SER A 516 0.45 24.93 -11.47
N GLY A 517 -0.67 24.54 -10.86
CA GLY A 517 -1.65 25.49 -10.31
C GLY A 517 -2.49 26.22 -11.38
N PHE A 518 -3.46 26.99 -10.91
CA PHE A 518 -4.46 27.66 -11.76
C PHE A 518 -3.85 28.56 -12.85
N LYS A 519 -2.74 29.25 -12.52
CA LYS A 519 -2.07 30.19 -13.41
C LYS A 519 -1.63 29.55 -14.73
N PHE A 520 -1.00 28.38 -14.64
CA PHE A 520 -0.46 27.69 -15.81
C PHE A 520 -1.48 26.77 -16.46
N ILE A 521 -2.38 26.15 -15.69
CA ILE A 521 -3.37 25.20 -16.24
C ILE A 521 -4.60 25.89 -16.82
N CYS A 522 -5.17 26.86 -16.11
CA CYS A 522 -6.48 27.45 -16.45
C CYS A 522 -6.37 28.79 -17.16
N SER A 523 -5.46 29.65 -16.68
CA SER A 523 -5.20 30.95 -17.32
C SER A 523 -4.17 30.86 -18.45
N ILE A 524 -3.46 29.74 -18.56
CA ILE A 524 -2.46 29.46 -19.60
C ILE A 524 -1.43 30.62 -19.65
N GLN A 525 -0.99 31.08 -18.48
CA GLN A 525 -0.15 32.27 -18.35
C GLN A 525 1.33 31.94 -18.54
N TYR A 526 1.67 31.50 -19.75
CA TYR A 526 3.02 31.24 -20.24
C TYR A 526 3.12 31.70 -21.71
N PRO A 527 4.32 31.89 -22.31
CA PRO A 527 4.49 32.66 -23.55
C PRO A 527 4.00 31.96 -24.86
N HIS A 528 2.90 31.21 -24.84
CA HIS A 528 2.45 30.37 -25.95
C HIS A 528 1.06 30.77 -26.45
N ILE A 529 0.97 31.05 -27.75
CA ILE A 529 -0.22 31.59 -28.42
C ILE A 529 -1.18 30.46 -28.83
N ASP A 530 -0.67 29.26 -29.13
CA ASP A 530 -1.44 28.18 -29.79
C ASP A 530 -2.42 27.45 -28.85
N PHE A 531 -2.18 27.47 -27.53
CA PHE A 531 -3.06 26.84 -26.55
C PHE A 531 -4.06 27.82 -25.92
N THR A 532 -4.08 29.08 -26.35
CA THR A 532 -4.95 30.10 -25.76
C THR A 532 -6.41 29.64 -25.74
N GLY A 533 -6.97 29.54 -24.54
CA GLY A 533 -8.34 29.09 -24.29
C GLY A 533 -8.53 27.57 -24.19
N LEU A 534 -7.49 26.74 -24.37
CA LEU A 534 -7.52 25.28 -24.25
C LEU A 534 -7.17 24.82 -22.84
N TYR A 535 -8.11 24.94 -21.90
CA TYR A 535 -7.91 24.51 -20.50
C TYR A 535 -8.90 23.40 -20.10
N PRO A 536 -8.54 22.52 -19.17
CA PRO A 536 -9.42 21.45 -18.69
C PRO A 536 -10.56 22.02 -17.85
N SER A 537 -11.79 22.03 -18.37
CA SER A 537 -12.98 22.62 -17.72
C SER A 537 -13.43 21.86 -16.47
N ASN A 538 -13.12 20.56 -16.39
CA ASN A 538 -13.36 19.73 -15.23
C ASN A 538 -12.37 19.99 -14.07
N LEU A 539 -11.19 20.56 -14.36
CA LEU A 539 -10.15 20.86 -13.36
C LEU A 539 -10.05 22.35 -13.04
N CYS A 540 -10.63 23.22 -13.87
CA CYS A 540 -10.59 24.66 -13.71
C CYS A 540 -11.91 25.23 -13.17
N ASP A 541 -11.84 25.96 -12.06
CA ASP A 541 -12.91 26.85 -11.62
C ASP A 541 -12.55 28.30 -11.99
N MET A 542 -13.02 28.71 -13.16
CA MET A 542 -12.78 30.06 -13.69
C MET A 542 -13.51 31.16 -12.89
N ALA A 543 -14.56 30.83 -12.13
CA ALA A 543 -15.30 31.81 -11.34
C ALA A 543 -14.54 32.20 -10.06
N THR A 544 -13.91 31.23 -9.41
CA THR A 544 -13.13 31.44 -8.19
C THR A 544 -11.64 31.67 -8.42
N GLY A 545 -11.14 31.39 -9.63
CA GLY A 545 -9.72 31.50 -9.95
C GLY A 545 -8.87 30.41 -9.31
N LYS A 546 -9.40 29.18 -9.19
CA LYS A 546 -8.75 28.05 -8.50
C LYS A 546 -8.82 26.76 -9.31
N LEU A 547 -7.89 25.84 -9.03
CA LEU A 547 -8.04 24.46 -9.47
C LEU A 547 -9.10 23.76 -8.63
N LYS A 548 -9.87 22.89 -9.27
CA LYS A 548 -10.73 21.92 -8.61
C LYS A 548 -9.84 20.75 -8.19
N SER A 549 -9.93 20.37 -6.92
CA SER A 549 -9.12 19.27 -6.38
C SER A 549 -9.35 17.97 -7.14
N ASN A 550 -8.27 17.31 -7.56
CA ASN A 550 -8.30 15.99 -8.18
C ASN A 550 -6.94 15.31 -8.00
N SER A 551 -6.91 14.14 -7.38
CA SER A 551 -5.67 13.41 -7.09
C SER A 551 -4.90 12.99 -8.34
N ILE A 552 -5.56 12.77 -9.49
CA ILE A 552 -4.87 12.47 -10.76
C ILE A 552 -3.93 13.60 -11.18
N GLY A 553 -4.23 14.83 -10.76
CA GLY A 553 -3.45 16.03 -11.06
C GLY A 553 -2.19 16.16 -10.21
N ASN A 554 -2.02 15.35 -9.15
CA ASN A 554 -0.78 15.27 -8.38
C ASN A 554 0.27 14.37 -9.07
N ILE A 555 -0.13 13.58 -10.05
CA ILE A 555 0.76 12.68 -10.77
C ILE A 555 1.59 13.47 -11.79
N GLY A 556 2.92 13.40 -11.69
CA GLY A 556 3.82 13.83 -12.75
C GLY A 556 3.90 12.76 -13.84
N LEU A 557 4.32 11.56 -13.44
CA LEU A 557 4.48 10.41 -14.33
C LEU A 557 3.84 9.16 -13.69
N LEU A 558 3.05 8.42 -14.47
CA LEU A 558 2.53 7.11 -14.11
C LEU A 558 2.69 6.14 -15.27
N ALA A 559 3.27 4.98 -14.99
CA ALA A 559 3.52 3.95 -15.99
C ALA A 559 3.02 2.59 -15.48
N GLY A 560 2.32 1.85 -16.34
CA GLY A 560 1.89 0.48 -16.09
C GLY A 560 0.41 0.27 -16.36
N GLY A 561 0.04 -0.95 -16.70
CA GLY A 561 -1.35 -1.31 -16.98
C GLY A 561 -1.59 -2.79 -16.77
N VAL A 562 -2.84 -3.13 -16.46
CA VAL A 562 -3.29 -4.53 -16.37
C VAL A 562 -4.21 -4.83 -17.55
N VAL A 563 -3.85 -5.83 -18.34
CA VAL A 563 -4.66 -6.31 -19.47
C VAL A 563 -4.78 -7.82 -19.34
N ASP A 564 -6.01 -8.34 -19.38
CA ASP A 564 -6.31 -9.77 -19.21
C ASP A 564 -5.69 -10.36 -17.92
N SER A 565 -5.77 -9.59 -16.81
CA SER A 565 -5.16 -9.92 -15.51
C SER A 565 -3.62 -10.06 -15.52
N GLN A 566 -2.95 -9.61 -16.59
CA GLN A 566 -1.49 -9.57 -16.68
C GLN A 566 -0.99 -8.13 -16.64
N PHE A 567 -0.06 -7.87 -15.73
CA PHE A 567 0.63 -6.59 -15.64
C PHE A 567 1.59 -6.42 -16.84
N GLN A 568 1.61 -5.24 -17.45
CA GLN A 568 2.46 -4.92 -18.59
C GLN A 568 3.17 -3.57 -18.42
N GLY A 569 4.44 -3.50 -18.83
CA GLY A 569 5.23 -2.27 -18.80
C GLY A 569 5.60 -1.86 -17.38
N GLY A 570 5.32 -0.61 -17.01
CA GLY A 570 5.51 -0.12 -15.64
C GLY A 570 6.87 0.47 -15.33
N ASP A 571 7.83 0.40 -16.25
CA ASP A 571 9.15 1.00 -16.05
C ASP A 571 9.06 2.51 -16.25
N ILE A 572 9.66 3.28 -15.34
CA ILE A 572 9.95 4.70 -15.54
C ILE A 572 11.47 4.87 -15.59
N SER A 573 12.00 5.44 -16.67
CA SER A 573 13.42 5.74 -16.82
C SER A 573 13.65 7.23 -17.01
N LEU A 574 14.34 7.85 -16.06
CA LEU A 574 14.70 9.26 -16.11
C LEU A 574 16.09 9.43 -16.74
N GLY A 575 16.15 10.25 -17.79
CA GLY A 575 17.37 10.73 -18.40
C GLY A 575 17.97 11.92 -17.65
N SER A 576 19.13 12.39 -18.10
CA SER A 576 19.93 13.42 -17.43
C SER A 576 19.21 14.77 -17.29
N GLN A 577 19.33 15.40 -16.13
CA GLN A 577 18.73 16.69 -15.80
C GLN A 577 17.21 16.71 -15.99
N SER A 578 16.53 15.60 -15.68
CA SER A 578 15.08 15.55 -15.68
C SER A 578 14.53 16.18 -14.40
N GLU A 579 13.58 17.09 -14.53
CA GLU A 579 12.85 17.70 -13.41
C GLU A 579 11.38 17.28 -13.47
N ILE A 580 10.94 16.49 -12.48
CA ILE A 580 9.57 16.01 -12.38
C ILE A 580 8.92 16.64 -11.15
N ASN A 581 8.12 17.68 -11.39
CA ASN A 581 7.35 18.38 -10.39
C ASN A 581 5.97 17.73 -10.22
N GLY A 582 5.94 16.57 -9.57
CA GLY A 582 4.79 15.71 -9.38
C GLY A 582 5.20 14.35 -8.83
N SER A 583 4.24 13.59 -8.29
CA SER A 583 4.52 12.24 -7.82
C SER A 583 4.83 11.30 -9.00
N VAL A 584 5.77 10.38 -8.79
CA VAL A 584 6.24 9.43 -9.80
C VAL A 584 5.82 8.03 -9.39
N ILE A 585 4.97 7.40 -10.20
CA ILE A 585 4.38 6.10 -9.91
C ILE A 585 4.75 5.11 -11.01
N ALA A 586 5.79 4.33 -10.76
CA ALA A 586 6.21 3.24 -11.63
C ALA A 586 5.50 1.94 -11.21
N GLY A 587 4.75 1.32 -12.11
CA GLY A 587 4.13 0.02 -11.83
C GLY A 587 5.15 -1.12 -11.75
N ASN A 588 6.37 -0.94 -12.27
CA ASN A 588 7.46 -1.87 -12.10
C ASN A 588 8.66 -1.21 -11.41
N ARG A 589 9.62 -0.66 -12.16
CA ARG A 589 10.85 -0.08 -11.61
C ARG A 589 11.01 1.39 -11.97
N LEU A 590 11.71 2.11 -11.11
CA LEU A 590 12.20 3.46 -11.41
C LEU A 590 13.72 3.39 -11.61
N SER A 591 14.19 3.93 -12.73
CA SER A 591 15.62 4.07 -13.01
C SER A 591 15.97 5.54 -13.24
N ALA A 592 16.81 6.10 -12.38
CA ALA A 592 17.38 7.45 -12.55
C ALA A 592 18.81 7.29 -13.08
N THR A 593 18.97 7.40 -14.39
CA THR A 593 20.25 7.13 -15.08
C THR A 593 21.08 8.38 -15.35
N GLY A 594 20.55 9.55 -15.03
CA GLY A 594 21.29 10.81 -14.94
C GLY A 594 20.68 11.68 -13.84
N ASP A 595 21.36 12.77 -13.50
CA ASP A 595 20.95 13.64 -12.39
C ASP A 595 19.48 14.03 -12.54
N SER A 596 18.66 13.76 -11.54
CA SER A 596 17.22 13.94 -11.63
C SER A 596 16.71 14.64 -10.38
N LYS A 597 15.75 15.55 -10.57
CA LYS A 597 15.06 16.24 -9.48
C LYS A 597 13.59 15.87 -9.52
N ILE A 598 13.05 15.46 -8.38
CA ILE A 598 11.64 15.12 -8.22
C ILE A 598 11.06 15.96 -7.08
N ARG A 599 9.91 16.60 -7.31
CA ARG A 599 9.14 17.31 -6.28
C ARG A 599 7.83 16.60 -6.03
N GLY A 600 7.91 15.42 -5.44
CA GLY A 600 6.78 14.54 -5.22
C GLY A 600 7.20 13.23 -4.59
N TYR A 601 6.24 12.38 -4.28
CA TYR A 601 6.54 11.07 -3.72
C TYR A 601 6.88 10.08 -4.85
N ILE A 602 7.67 9.07 -4.51
CA ILE A 602 8.12 8.03 -5.44
C ILE A 602 7.53 6.70 -5.00
N THR A 603 6.83 6.04 -5.91
CA THR A 603 6.39 4.65 -5.76
C THR A 603 6.91 3.82 -6.93
N ALA A 604 7.57 2.70 -6.65
CA ALA A 604 7.89 1.65 -7.62
C ALA A 604 7.25 0.34 -7.17
N ALA A 605 6.15 -0.08 -7.81
CA ALA A 605 5.35 -1.21 -7.36
C ALA A 605 5.97 -2.59 -7.67
N GLY A 606 6.96 -2.67 -8.57
CA GLY A 606 7.75 -3.88 -8.84
C GLY A 606 6.97 -5.08 -9.36
N TRP A 607 5.87 -4.89 -10.11
CA TRP A 607 5.06 -6.01 -10.62
C TRP A 607 5.80 -6.95 -11.61
N GLY A 608 6.95 -6.54 -12.14
CA GLY A 608 7.88 -7.38 -12.90
C GLY A 608 9.10 -7.84 -12.10
N GLU A 609 10.12 -8.34 -12.79
CA GLU A 609 11.43 -8.66 -12.19
C GLU A 609 12.41 -7.49 -12.35
N GLY A 610 13.33 -7.34 -11.39
CA GLY A 610 14.44 -6.38 -11.46
C GLY A 610 14.61 -5.54 -10.20
N SER A 611 15.41 -4.48 -10.33
CA SER A 611 15.69 -3.51 -9.28
C SER A 611 15.41 -2.09 -9.78
N SER A 612 15.04 -1.20 -8.87
CA SER A 612 15.10 0.24 -9.11
C SER A 612 16.54 0.72 -8.96
N ASP A 613 17.03 1.46 -9.94
CA ASP A 613 18.44 1.83 -10.07
C ASP A 613 18.62 3.36 -10.11
N PHE A 614 19.22 3.93 -9.07
CA PHE A 614 19.57 5.35 -8.99
C PHE A 614 21.07 5.50 -9.23
N LEU A 615 21.45 5.52 -10.50
CA LEU A 615 22.86 5.40 -10.90
C LEU A 615 23.62 6.72 -10.77
N ASN A 616 22.92 7.84 -10.85
CA ASN A 616 23.41 9.19 -10.63
C ASN A 616 22.54 9.89 -9.57
N ASP A 617 22.80 11.17 -9.34
CA ASP A 617 22.21 11.90 -8.21
C ASP A 617 20.69 12.04 -8.37
N LEU A 618 19.97 11.75 -7.28
CA LEU A 618 18.54 11.93 -7.17
C LEU A 618 18.24 12.91 -6.05
N GLU A 619 17.69 14.06 -6.42
CA GLU A 619 17.20 15.07 -5.49
C GLU A 619 15.67 14.96 -5.36
N LEU A 620 15.19 14.78 -4.13
CA LEU A 620 13.79 14.82 -3.77
C LEU A 620 13.50 16.10 -2.98
N ASP A 621 13.01 17.12 -3.65
CA ASP A 621 12.75 18.44 -3.07
C ASP A 621 11.26 18.57 -2.73
N LEU A 622 10.94 18.38 -1.45
CA LEU A 622 9.61 18.52 -0.88
C LEU A 622 9.45 19.85 -0.12
N ALA A 623 10.40 20.78 -0.28
CA ALA A 623 10.31 22.11 0.30
C ALA A 623 9.37 23.00 -0.53
N ASP A 624 8.68 23.92 0.15
CA ASP A 624 7.88 24.99 -0.46
C ASP A 624 6.86 24.50 -1.54
N LEU A 625 6.26 23.32 -1.33
CA LEU A 625 5.29 22.76 -2.27
C LEU A 625 4.07 23.68 -2.47
N PRO A 626 3.53 23.78 -3.71
CA PRO A 626 2.35 24.59 -4.00
C PRO A 626 1.13 24.17 -3.14
N PRO A 627 0.28 25.12 -2.72
CA PRO A 627 -0.83 24.83 -1.81
C PRO A 627 -1.90 23.91 -2.42
N ASP A 628 -2.01 23.84 -3.75
CA ASP A 628 -2.94 22.98 -4.48
C ASP A 628 -2.37 21.57 -4.74
N TYR A 629 -1.10 21.32 -4.41
CA TYR A 629 -0.41 20.06 -4.65
C TYR A 629 -0.23 19.26 -3.36
N ARG A 630 -0.62 17.99 -3.40
CA ARG A 630 -0.47 17.03 -2.30
C ARG A 630 0.21 15.78 -2.84
N PRO A 631 1.51 15.58 -2.61
CA PRO A 631 2.26 14.48 -3.22
C PRO A 631 1.81 13.10 -2.72
N ASP A 632 1.23 13.03 -1.53
CA ASP A 632 0.67 11.85 -0.87
C ASP A 632 -0.72 11.45 -1.38
N ASP A 633 -1.48 12.39 -1.95
CA ASP A 633 -2.83 12.17 -2.46
C ASP A 633 -2.83 11.80 -3.96
N VAL A 634 -2.68 10.52 -4.26
CA VAL A 634 -2.79 9.98 -5.62
C VAL A 634 -4.03 9.09 -5.74
N PRO A 635 -4.64 8.94 -6.93
CA PRO A 635 -5.83 8.11 -7.09
C PRO A 635 -5.51 6.63 -6.84
N GLY A 636 -6.44 5.93 -6.20
CA GLY A 636 -6.43 4.48 -6.19
C GLY A 636 -6.63 3.94 -7.60
N MET A 637 -5.80 2.98 -8.01
CA MET A 637 -5.84 2.38 -9.36
C MET A 637 -6.40 0.96 -9.32
N GLY A 638 -7.24 0.66 -8.33
CA GLY A 638 -8.27 -0.36 -8.47
C GLY A 638 -9.59 0.30 -8.87
N SER A 639 -10.73 -0.31 -8.53
CA SER A 639 -12.07 0.08 -9.00
C SER A 639 -12.63 1.40 -8.46
N CYS A 640 -11.90 2.53 -8.52
CA CYS A 640 -12.45 3.83 -8.12
C CYS A 640 -11.83 5.02 -8.87
N LEU A 641 -12.67 5.78 -9.58
CA LEU A 641 -12.28 6.89 -10.47
C LEU A 641 -12.35 8.29 -9.82
N SER A 642 -12.84 8.44 -8.59
CA SER A 642 -12.82 9.70 -7.81
C SER A 642 -13.11 9.47 -6.31
N ASN A 643 -12.46 10.24 -5.41
CA ASN A 643 -12.59 10.20 -3.93
C ASN A 643 -12.46 8.80 -3.28
N CYS A 644 -11.21 8.35 -3.14
CA CYS A 644 -10.83 7.00 -2.71
C CYS A 644 -10.92 6.72 -1.19
N ASP A 645 -11.47 7.61 -0.38
CA ASP A 645 -11.45 7.48 1.09
C ASP A 645 -12.70 6.83 1.70
N VAL A 646 -13.48 6.07 0.90
CA VAL A 646 -14.68 5.38 1.40
C VAL A 646 -14.36 3.94 1.75
N LYS A 647 -14.35 3.67 3.06
CA LYS A 647 -14.30 2.30 3.59
C LYS A 647 -15.55 1.53 3.17
N ALA A 648 -15.36 0.26 2.80
CA ALA A 648 -16.47 -0.66 2.56
C ALA A 648 -17.41 -0.66 3.77
N SER A 649 -18.72 -0.67 3.52
CA SER A 649 -19.71 -0.66 4.59
C SER A 649 -20.93 -1.51 4.25
N ALA A 650 -21.50 -2.16 5.25
CA ALA A 650 -22.78 -2.85 5.13
C ALA A 650 -23.63 -2.60 6.38
N ARG A 651 -24.86 -2.13 6.17
CA ARG A 651 -25.81 -1.80 7.23
C ARG A 651 -27.20 -2.35 6.93
N ALA A 652 -27.86 -2.93 7.93
CA ALA A 652 -29.29 -3.26 7.82
C ALA A 652 -30.11 -1.97 7.99
N LYS A 653 -30.85 -1.58 6.95
CA LYS A 653 -31.67 -0.35 6.94
C LYS A 653 -33.01 -0.55 7.60
N TRP A 654 -33.65 -1.67 7.31
CA TRP A 654 -34.92 -2.03 7.89
C TRP A 654 -35.05 -3.54 8.01
N VAL A 655 -35.83 -3.97 8.99
CA VAL A 655 -36.13 -5.37 9.28
C VAL A 655 -37.61 -5.49 9.64
N ARG A 656 -38.32 -6.48 9.10
CA ARG A 656 -39.70 -6.80 9.52
C ARG A 656 -39.92 -8.31 9.60
N TYR A 657 -40.81 -8.74 10.48
CA TYR A 657 -41.28 -10.11 10.51
C TYR A 657 -42.22 -10.37 9.32
N LEU A 658 -42.15 -11.60 8.76
CA LEU A 658 -43.04 -12.08 7.71
C LEU A 658 -43.97 -13.17 8.21
#